data_AF-A0A970CBT9-F1
#
_entry.id   AF-A0A970CBT9-F1
#
_cell.length_a   1.000
_cell.length_b   1.000
_cell.length_c   1.000
_cell.angle_alpha   90.00
_cell.angle_beta   90.00
_cell.angle_gamma   90.00
#
_symmetry.space_group_name_H-M   'P 1'
#
loop_
_entity.id
_entity.type
_entity.pdbx_description
1 polymer ?
#
loop_
_entity_poly.entity_id
_entity_poly.type
_entity_poly.pdbx_seq_one_letter_code
_entity_poly.pdbx_strand_id
1 'polypeptide(L)'
;MSKKKRVRRDIDRLFRAGRYWEFLRLLESEGIVSENAREHKKAWESVVQKAVKQKGGFGEFCREVETLKGFPNDADFRLLMLLKSFAEGRDVDDELLQLDGLTPDALKLRFNLTSCAFLCSRLDTLWKLLEKFIRDPGRITRRYYEEVADFIPAGFVESSIRHLGEWIVPARGLNNKAAVSRGWRGIDFSHLGRLDSRLQHISRSLPEHLQSILLYPFLHNIAIMCRRLAPEAGSADAAHLMQSIPFLFRRLAGDRAEEVERKLLISRGELVTEKDEDPATLSRKVEGMGLEDKVALLGGLRHRLQDTSPDESPLHDWDFLEDEEDNEDDDFLEEEHPDAVRLAQATLLLHRSVLKDISRRSPGLSSRDKRELIRVMEPVLLHDMDPIMERIGSQDEFCSFLEEIMDSGCAGVRTGLLALLAGGYYRNGNLRNRANRLLDHSPLPARQDMDWIARDWCDLYYPEIRSLKPILNRYKEERPLLVAFTSKICDMLEMDLVESMLNTEVLRLPISLREIVGISKSKGPAIVRRELNELREHDVLDLVRDLLRCHPEDRQTREGHLCWLKVLHSRKPEAAWSYVLIDLQRWERIKESFSFMLPLRLSKKTITDRIEVVLLFIQDHLDELAALPISTLEPLLNSLLDYPDIMLSHHDLLIRVEKMLADRSWENEEAFHPLIKRIRHCLKESTKRPKKGPKGGKRKP
;
A
#
# COMPACT_ATOMS: atom_id res chain seq x y z
N MET A 1 37.98 49.70 35.03
CA MET A 1 39.25 49.66 34.24
C MET A 1 39.32 50.87 33.33
N SER A 2 40.43 51.60 33.31
CA SER A 2 40.62 52.76 32.40
C SER A 2 40.48 52.33 30.93
N LYS A 3 39.76 53.12 30.12
CA LYS A 3 39.52 52.88 28.67
C LYS A 3 40.81 52.51 27.93
N LYS A 4 41.93 53.15 28.24
CA LYS A 4 43.26 52.88 27.67
C LYS A 4 43.78 51.46 27.93
N LYS A 5 43.54 50.89 29.13
CA LYS A 5 43.96 49.50 29.45
C LYS A 5 43.12 48.45 28.71
N ARG A 6 41.85 48.75 28.40
CA ARG A 6 40.96 47.86 27.65
C ARG A 6 41.35 47.83 26.17
N VAL A 7 41.49 49.01 25.56
CA VAL A 7 41.92 49.16 24.16
C VAL A 7 43.25 48.45 23.90
N ARG A 8 44.24 48.60 24.80
CA ARG A 8 45.55 47.92 24.64
C ARG A 8 45.47 46.39 24.67
N ARG A 9 44.59 45.81 25.51
CA ARG A 9 44.35 44.35 25.49
C ARG A 9 43.65 43.88 24.23
N ASP A 10 42.70 44.66 23.74
CA ASP A 10 41.96 44.32 22.53
C ASP A 10 42.87 44.36 21.29
N ILE A 11 43.80 45.33 21.21
CA ILE A 11 44.87 45.41 20.20
C ILE A 11 45.74 44.15 20.22
N ASP A 12 46.30 43.79 21.37
CA ASP A 12 47.16 42.62 21.52
C ASP A 12 46.42 41.32 21.16
N ARG A 13 45.15 41.21 21.56
CA ARG A 13 44.30 40.04 21.27
C ARG A 13 44.02 39.91 19.77
N LEU A 14 43.59 40.98 19.11
CA LEU A 14 43.23 40.96 17.69
C LEU A 14 44.44 40.67 16.81
N PHE A 15 45.59 41.26 17.13
CA PHE A 15 46.83 41.03 16.38
C PHE A 15 47.32 39.58 16.50
N ARG A 16 47.34 39.01 17.71
CA ARG A 16 47.75 37.61 17.95
C ARG A 16 46.77 36.60 17.35
N ALA A 17 45.48 36.93 17.31
CA ALA A 17 44.45 36.09 16.70
C ALA A 17 44.41 36.17 15.17
N GLY A 18 45.25 36.99 14.53
CA GLY A 18 45.26 37.16 13.07
C GLY A 18 44.03 37.87 12.50
N ARG A 19 43.25 38.56 13.36
CA ARG A 19 42.05 39.32 12.96
C ARG A 19 42.45 40.72 12.48
N TYR A 20 43.23 40.75 11.40
CA TYR A 20 43.94 41.95 10.96
C TYR A 20 43.00 43.08 10.50
N TRP A 21 41.86 42.80 9.86
CA TRP A 21 40.88 43.83 9.48
C TRP A 21 40.25 44.56 10.67
N GLU A 22 39.89 43.81 11.73
CA GLU A 22 39.35 44.39 12.96
C GLU A 22 40.41 45.16 13.74
N PHE A 23 41.64 44.65 13.72
CA PHE A 23 42.79 45.33 14.29
C PHE A 23 43.04 46.70 13.63
N LEU A 24 43.06 46.75 12.29
CA LEU A 24 43.24 48.00 11.53
C LEU A 24 42.13 49.02 11.83
N ARG A 25 40.86 48.58 11.85
CA ARG A 25 39.72 49.44 12.21
C ARG A 25 39.83 50.01 13.62
N LEU A 26 40.23 49.17 14.58
CA LEU A 26 40.39 49.59 15.97
C LEU A 26 41.47 50.68 16.09
N LEU A 27 42.62 50.51 15.44
CA LEU A 27 43.71 51.48 15.46
C LEU A 27 43.32 52.84 14.87
N GLU A 28 42.57 52.85 13.76
CA GLU A 28 42.10 54.10 13.13
C GLU A 28 41.01 54.78 13.97
N SER A 29 40.03 54.01 14.47
CA SER A 29 38.90 54.56 15.24
C SER A 29 39.33 55.22 16.56
N GLU A 30 40.39 54.71 17.19
CA GLU A 30 40.95 55.27 18.43
C GLU A 30 42.11 56.26 18.16
N GLY A 31 42.48 56.52 16.90
CA GLY A 31 43.49 57.52 16.53
C GLY A 31 44.92 57.20 16.97
N ILE A 32 45.27 55.92 17.12
CA ILE A 32 46.49 55.42 17.77
C ILE A 32 47.43 54.68 16.81
N VAL A 33 47.28 54.94 15.51
CA VAL A 33 48.10 54.35 14.44
C VAL A 33 49.59 54.66 14.63
N SER A 34 49.93 55.89 15.03
CA SER A 34 51.32 56.32 15.28
C SER A 34 51.98 55.57 16.44
N GLU A 35 51.22 55.23 17.48
CA GLU A 35 51.70 54.47 18.64
C GLU A 35 51.96 52.99 18.30
N ASN A 36 51.34 52.46 17.23
CA ASN A 36 51.38 51.05 16.83
C ASN A 36 51.84 50.87 15.37
N ALA A 37 52.72 51.75 14.88
CA ALA A 37 53.06 51.84 13.46
C ALA A 37 53.67 50.54 12.88
N ARG A 38 54.42 49.77 13.69
CA ARG A 38 55.05 48.51 13.26
C ARG A 38 54.00 47.40 13.07
N GLU A 39 53.10 47.26 14.02
CA GLU A 39 52.02 46.28 14.02
C GLU A 39 50.99 46.63 12.95
N HIS A 40 50.68 47.92 12.78
CA HIS A 40 49.85 48.43 11.69
C HIS A 40 50.41 48.05 10.31
N LYS A 41 51.71 48.24 10.08
CA LYS A 41 52.37 47.84 8.83
C LYS A 41 52.29 46.33 8.58
N LYS A 42 52.59 45.51 9.60
CA LYS A 42 52.51 44.03 9.50
C LYS A 42 51.10 43.52 9.24
N ALA A 43 50.08 44.17 9.83
CA ALA A 43 48.69 43.83 9.59
C ALA A 43 48.32 44.10 8.12
N TRP A 44 48.73 45.25 7.57
CA TRP A 44 48.56 45.58 6.15
C TRP A 44 49.27 44.58 5.23
N GLU A 45 50.55 44.27 5.46
CA GLU A 45 51.31 43.27 4.70
C GLU A 45 50.58 41.91 4.69
N SER A 46 50.03 41.49 5.83
CA SER A 46 49.32 40.21 5.96
C SER A 46 48.02 40.18 5.17
N VAL A 47 47.21 41.25 5.22
CA VAL A 47 45.95 41.29 4.46
C VAL A 47 46.17 41.43 2.95
N VAL A 48 47.18 42.21 2.54
CA VAL A 48 47.56 42.36 1.13
C VAL A 48 48.08 41.02 0.59
N GLN A 49 48.98 40.36 1.29
CA GLN A 49 49.51 39.07 0.86
C GLN A 49 48.42 37.99 0.80
N LYS A 50 47.49 37.99 1.78
CA LYS A 50 46.32 37.09 1.76
C LYS A 50 45.44 37.35 0.54
N ALA A 51 45.19 38.63 0.22
CA ALA A 51 44.37 39.02 -0.91
C ALA A 51 45.00 38.66 -2.27
N VAL A 52 46.32 38.79 -2.41
CA VAL A 52 47.04 38.39 -3.63
C VAL A 52 47.05 36.87 -3.81
N LYS A 53 47.19 36.09 -2.73
CA LYS A 53 47.35 34.63 -2.80
C LYS A 53 46.04 33.84 -2.83
N GLN A 54 44.99 34.33 -2.19
CA GLN A 54 43.77 33.57 -1.95
C GLN A 54 42.56 34.23 -2.62
N LYS A 55 41.78 33.43 -3.37
CA LYS A 55 40.53 33.87 -4.02
C LYS A 55 39.55 34.52 -3.03
N GLY A 56 39.38 33.90 -1.85
CA GLY A 56 38.54 34.47 -0.78
C GLY A 56 39.15 35.72 -0.12
N GLY A 57 40.48 35.85 -0.12
CA GLY A 57 41.20 36.99 0.43
C GLY A 57 40.94 38.29 -0.33
N PHE A 58 40.89 38.23 -1.67
CA PHE A 58 40.58 39.40 -2.50
C PHE A 58 39.13 39.89 -2.29
N GLY A 59 38.16 38.97 -2.20
CA GLY A 59 36.78 39.34 -1.88
C GLY A 59 36.60 39.93 -0.48
N GLU A 60 37.39 39.48 0.50
CA GLU A 60 37.46 40.10 1.83
C GLU A 60 38.07 41.51 1.76
N PHE A 61 39.15 41.67 0.99
CA PHE A 61 39.80 42.96 0.75
C PHE A 61 38.84 43.99 0.14
N CYS A 62 38.12 43.67 -0.93
CA CYS A 62 37.20 44.61 -1.58
C CYS A 62 36.11 45.13 -0.65
N ARG A 63 35.65 44.31 0.31
CA ARG A 63 34.62 44.69 1.28
C ARG A 63 35.16 45.54 2.43
N GLU A 64 36.32 45.17 2.97
CA GLU A 64 36.85 45.78 4.19
C GLU A 64 37.68 47.04 3.92
N VAL A 65 38.32 47.17 2.75
CA VAL A 65 39.22 48.30 2.44
C VAL A 65 38.53 49.66 2.47
N GLU A 66 37.23 49.73 2.12
CA GLU A 66 36.45 50.97 2.13
C GLU A 66 36.11 51.46 3.55
N THR A 67 36.24 50.59 4.55
CA THR A 67 35.94 50.92 5.95
C THR A 67 37.08 51.67 6.65
N LEU A 68 38.23 51.79 5.99
CA LEU A 68 39.46 52.39 6.50
C LEU A 68 39.80 53.68 5.72
N LYS A 69 40.53 54.59 6.36
CA LYS A 69 40.95 55.88 5.77
C LYS A 69 42.45 55.96 5.49
N GLY A 70 43.26 55.19 6.20
CA GLY A 70 44.72 55.16 6.10
C GLY A 70 45.20 53.99 5.24
N PHE A 71 45.63 54.28 4.01
CA PHE A 71 46.10 53.25 3.10
C PHE A 71 47.62 53.11 3.09
N PRO A 72 48.15 51.88 2.99
CA PRO A 72 49.58 51.68 2.80
C PRO A 72 49.98 52.14 1.39
N ASN A 73 51.20 52.65 1.28
CA ASN A 73 51.76 53.10 0.01
C ASN A 73 52.68 52.01 -0.59
N ASP A 74 52.15 50.80 -0.77
CA ASP A 74 52.87 49.67 -1.36
C ASP A 74 52.31 49.28 -2.73
N ALA A 75 53.16 48.70 -3.58
CA ALA A 75 52.80 48.37 -4.96
C ALA A 75 51.74 47.26 -5.03
N ASP A 76 51.77 46.27 -4.13
CA ASP A 76 50.80 45.16 -4.13
C ASP A 76 49.41 45.65 -3.69
N PHE A 77 49.32 46.56 -2.72
CA PHE A 77 48.06 47.22 -2.34
C PHE A 77 47.51 48.07 -3.48
N ARG A 78 48.37 48.84 -4.16
CA ARG A 78 47.97 49.60 -5.36
C ARG A 78 47.45 48.66 -6.45
N LEU A 79 48.08 47.50 -6.67
CA LEU A 79 47.60 46.48 -7.58
C LEU A 79 46.20 46.01 -7.18
N LEU A 80 45.96 45.69 -5.91
CA LEU A 80 44.65 45.24 -5.41
C LEU A 80 43.56 46.33 -5.56
N MET A 81 43.91 47.61 -5.36
CA MET A 81 42.99 48.73 -5.58
C MET A 81 42.66 48.94 -7.06
N LEU A 82 43.64 48.78 -7.94
CA LEU A 82 43.42 48.80 -9.39
C LEU A 82 42.58 47.58 -9.82
N LEU A 83 42.86 46.39 -9.29
CA LEU A 83 42.04 45.19 -9.51
C LEU A 83 40.59 45.36 -9.04
N LYS A 84 40.37 46.03 -7.90
CA LYS A 84 39.04 46.38 -7.41
C LYS A 84 38.34 47.34 -8.37
N SER A 85 39.04 48.39 -8.80
CA SER A 85 38.52 49.39 -9.74
C SER A 85 38.19 48.77 -11.10
N PHE A 86 39.03 47.85 -11.57
CA PHE A 86 38.80 47.04 -12.76
C PHE A 86 37.56 46.14 -12.61
N ALA A 87 37.40 45.48 -11.47
CA ALA A 87 36.21 44.67 -11.18
C ALA A 87 34.91 45.51 -11.09
N GLU A 88 35.03 46.80 -10.78
CA GLU A 88 33.94 47.78 -10.81
C GLU A 88 33.68 48.35 -12.23
N GLY A 89 34.42 47.91 -13.25
CA GLY A 89 34.23 48.32 -14.64
C GLY A 89 34.90 49.64 -15.00
N ARG A 90 35.88 50.11 -14.22
CA ARG A 90 36.68 51.29 -14.56
C ARG A 90 37.84 50.90 -15.47
N ASP A 91 38.16 51.76 -16.43
CA ASP A 91 39.31 51.60 -17.30
C ASP A 91 40.59 51.94 -16.52
N VAL A 92 41.36 50.91 -16.20
CA VAL A 92 42.61 51.01 -15.43
C VAL A 92 43.74 50.20 -16.09
N ASP A 93 43.55 49.76 -17.34
CA ASP A 93 44.41 48.77 -17.99
C ASP A 93 45.87 49.27 -18.11
N ASP A 94 46.05 50.52 -18.51
CA ASP A 94 47.38 51.14 -18.64
C ASP A 94 48.09 51.30 -17.28
N GLU A 95 47.36 51.70 -16.23
CA GLU A 95 47.90 51.86 -14.88
C GLU A 95 48.28 50.52 -14.25
N LEU A 96 47.48 49.48 -14.52
CA LEU A 96 47.69 48.13 -13.98
C LEU A 96 48.91 47.46 -14.64
N LEU A 97 49.17 47.75 -15.92
CA LEU A 97 50.32 47.24 -16.68
C LEU A 97 51.64 47.95 -16.33
N GLN A 98 51.60 49.24 -16.05
CA GLN A 98 52.80 50.06 -15.75
C GLN A 98 53.23 50.00 -14.27
N LEU A 99 52.50 49.27 -13.43
CA LEU A 99 52.78 49.22 -11.99
C LEU A 99 54.06 48.42 -11.68
N ASP A 100 55.13 49.11 -11.27
CA ASP A 100 56.40 48.49 -10.91
C ASP A 100 56.55 48.19 -9.41
N GLY A 101 57.46 47.28 -9.07
CA GLY A 101 57.80 46.93 -7.67
C GLY A 101 56.92 45.87 -7.01
N LEU A 102 56.20 45.06 -7.81
CA LEU A 102 55.30 44.00 -7.34
C LEU A 102 56.05 42.76 -6.84
N THR A 103 55.46 42.06 -5.86
CA THR A 103 55.96 40.75 -5.42
C THR A 103 55.74 39.66 -6.49
N PRO A 104 56.45 38.50 -6.45
CA PRO A 104 56.27 37.43 -7.43
C PRO A 104 54.83 36.92 -7.57
N ASP A 105 54.10 36.86 -6.45
CA ASP A 105 52.69 36.45 -6.45
C ASP A 105 51.80 37.51 -7.11
N ALA A 106 52.07 38.80 -6.83
CA ALA A 106 51.37 39.92 -7.44
C ALA A 106 51.68 40.06 -8.94
N LEU A 107 52.92 39.77 -9.37
CA LEU A 107 53.31 39.69 -10.78
C LEU A 107 52.57 38.57 -11.51
N LYS A 108 52.42 37.40 -10.88
CA LYS A 108 51.64 36.29 -11.43
C LYS A 108 50.16 36.66 -11.58
N LEU A 109 49.60 37.36 -10.58
CA LEU A 109 48.23 37.86 -10.63
C LEU A 109 48.05 38.88 -11.75
N ARG A 110 48.98 39.83 -11.89
CA ARG A 110 48.99 40.79 -13.01
C ARG A 110 49.07 40.09 -14.36
N PHE A 111 49.96 39.11 -14.53
CA PHE A 111 50.10 38.33 -15.78
C PHE A 111 48.81 37.57 -16.15
N ASN A 112 48.15 36.96 -15.15
CA ASN A 112 46.86 36.33 -15.36
C ASN A 112 45.79 37.34 -15.79
N LEU A 113 45.81 38.56 -15.23
CA LEU A 113 44.93 39.62 -15.67
C LEU A 113 45.26 40.10 -17.08
N THR A 114 46.54 40.22 -17.46
CA THR A 114 46.93 40.58 -18.84
C THR A 114 46.44 39.56 -19.86
N SER A 115 46.48 38.28 -19.47
CA SER A 115 45.90 37.19 -20.28
C SER A 115 44.37 37.30 -20.40
N CYS A 116 43.73 37.98 -19.46
CA CYS A 116 42.30 38.32 -19.47
C CYS A 116 42.00 39.74 -19.98
N ALA A 117 42.98 40.61 -20.23
CA ALA A 117 42.73 41.99 -20.67
C ALA A 117 42.02 42.04 -22.04
N PHE A 118 42.24 41.02 -22.88
CA PHE A 118 41.49 40.81 -24.12
C PHE A 118 39.99 40.58 -23.88
N LEU A 119 39.59 39.96 -22.76
CA LEU A 119 38.18 39.82 -22.37
C LEU A 119 37.54 41.19 -22.13
N CYS A 120 38.27 42.16 -21.56
CA CYS A 120 37.74 43.47 -21.16
C CYS A 120 37.24 44.29 -22.34
N SER A 121 38.01 44.30 -23.43
CA SER A 121 37.59 44.94 -24.69
C SER A 121 36.32 44.32 -25.30
N ARG A 122 35.90 43.13 -24.85
CA ARG A 122 34.77 42.36 -25.39
C ARG A 122 33.72 42.00 -24.33
N LEU A 123 33.81 42.58 -23.11
CA LEU A 123 32.91 42.27 -22.00
C LEU A 123 31.44 42.53 -22.37
N ASP A 124 31.15 43.62 -23.06
CA ASP A 124 29.79 43.92 -23.56
C ASP A 124 29.25 42.84 -24.49
N THR A 125 30.12 42.23 -25.29
CA THR A 125 29.74 41.16 -26.22
C THR A 125 29.49 39.85 -25.46
N LEU A 126 30.37 39.52 -24.51
CA LEU A 126 30.18 38.36 -23.63
C LEU A 126 28.93 38.52 -22.77
N TRP A 127 28.65 39.72 -22.27
CA TRP A 127 27.45 40.04 -21.51
C TRP A 127 26.19 39.80 -22.34
N LYS A 128 26.12 40.38 -23.56
CA LYS A 128 25.02 40.14 -24.51
C LYS A 128 24.85 38.66 -24.86
N LEU A 129 25.93 37.88 -24.85
CA LEU A 129 25.89 36.44 -25.11
C LEU A 129 25.32 35.68 -23.91
N LEU A 130 25.82 35.96 -22.69
CA LEU A 130 25.34 35.36 -21.45
C LEU A 130 23.88 35.75 -21.15
N GLU A 131 23.46 36.97 -21.50
CA GLU A 131 22.07 37.42 -21.35
C GLU A 131 21.09 36.52 -22.13
N LYS A 132 21.50 35.99 -23.29
CA LYS A 132 20.67 35.03 -24.06
C LYS A 132 20.37 33.75 -23.28
N PHE A 133 21.28 33.30 -22.42
CA PHE A 133 21.07 32.09 -21.62
C PHE A 133 19.90 32.26 -20.65
N ILE A 134 19.71 33.49 -20.13
CA ILE A 134 18.64 33.82 -19.19
C ILE A 134 17.35 34.18 -19.94
N ARG A 135 17.47 35.01 -20.99
CA ARG A 135 16.31 35.53 -21.72
C ARG A 135 15.62 34.47 -22.58
N ASP A 136 16.39 33.65 -23.28
CA ASP A 136 15.90 32.64 -24.23
C ASP A 136 16.55 31.25 -23.98
N PRO A 137 16.44 30.66 -22.77
CA PRO A 137 17.09 29.40 -22.42
C PRO A 137 16.71 28.23 -23.35
N GLY A 138 15.47 28.21 -23.85
CA GLY A 138 14.99 27.20 -24.80
C GLY A 138 15.60 27.29 -26.21
N ARG A 139 16.30 28.38 -26.55
CA ARG A 139 16.98 28.57 -27.85
C ARG A 139 18.48 28.28 -27.78
N ILE A 140 19.04 28.12 -26.59
CA ILE A 140 20.46 27.84 -26.42
C ILE A 140 20.81 26.46 -27.00
N THR A 141 21.83 26.44 -27.85
CA THR A 141 22.41 25.26 -28.50
C THR A 141 23.89 25.12 -28.12
N ARG A 142 24.50 23.99 -28.48
CA ARG A 142 25.95 23.73 -28.32
C ARG A 142 26.82 24.92 -28.75
N ARG A 143 26.52 25.48 -29.92
CA ARG A 143 27.21 26.65 -30.49
C ARG A 143 27.29 27.85 -29.54
N TYR A 144 26.27 28.13 -28.74
CA TYR A 144 26.33 29.26 -27.80
C TYR A 144 27.32 29.02 -26.66
N TYR A 145 27.46 27.77 -26.20
CA TYR A 145 28.49 27.41 -25.22
C TYR A 145 29.89 27.49 -25.85
N GLU A 146 30.05 27.06 -27.11
CA GLU A 146 31.30 27.23 -27.85
C GLU A 146 31.66 28.71 -28.01
N GLU A 147 30.69 29.55 -28.40
CA GLU A 147 30.86 31.00 -28.50
C GLU A 147 31.28 31.59 -27.15
N VAL A 148 30.65 31.22 -26.02
CA VAL A 148 31.06 31.69 -24.68
C VAL A 148 32.47 31.21 -24.34
N ALA A 149 32.80 29.95 -24.66
CA ALA A 149 34.12 29.38 -24.40
C ALA A 149 35.21 30.10 -25.20
N ASP A 150 34.96 30.46 -26.45
CA ASP A 150 35.90 31.18 -27.33
C ASP A 150 36.26 32.60 -26.81
N PHE A 151 35.44 33.19 -25.91
CA PHE A 151 35.81 34.43 -25.23
C PHE A 151 36.80 34.19 -24.09
N ILE A 152 36.84 32.99 -23.50
CA ILE A 152 37.62 32.70 -22.29
C ILE A 152 39.01 32.17 -22.66
N PRO A 153 40.09 32.70 -22.06
CA PRO A 153 41.44 32.20 -22.29
C PRO A 153 41.59 30.71 -21.98
N ALA A 154 42.40 30.03 -22.80
CA ALA A 154 42.68 28.61 -22.65
C ALA A 154 43.28 28.28 -21.28
N GLY A 155 42.84 27.17 -20.68
CA GLY A 155 43.32 26.70 -19.37
C GLY A 155 42.54 27.24 -18.15
N PHE A 156 41.54 28.09 -18.34
CA PHE A 156 40.60 28.50 -17.29
C PHE A 156 39.38 27.56 -17.27
N VAL A 157 38.18 28.09 -17.53
CA VAL A 157 36.91 27.35 -17.51
C VAL A 157 36.41 26.97 -18.90
N GLU A 158 37.15 27.35 -19.95
CA GLU A 158 36.80 27.14 -21.36
C GLU A 158 36.36 25.69 -21.64
N SER A 159 37.20 24.72 -21.27
CA SER A 159 36.93 23.30 -21.52
C SER A 159 35.62 22.87 -20.87
N SER A 160 35.37 23.28 -19.62
CA SER A 160 34.14 22.97 -18.91
C SER A 160 32.90 23.56 -19.59
N ILE A 161 32.99 24.78 -20.11
CA ILE A 161 31.89 25.42 -20.85
C ILE A 161 31.62 24.67 -22.16
N ARG A 162 32.67 24.29 -22.92
CA ARG A 162 32.49 23.47 -24.13
C ARG A 162 31.82 22.14 -23.81
N HIS A 163 32.25 21.45 -22.76
CA HIS A 163 31.63 20.20 -22.32
C HIS A 163 30.16 20.38 -21.92
N LEU A 164 29.79 21.48 -21.25
CA LEU A 164 28.37 21.79 -21.03
C LEU A 164 27.60 21.89 -22.36
N GLY A 165 28.21 22.52 -23.37
CA GLY A 165 27.65 22.59 -24.72
C GLY A 165 27.34 21.24 -25.37
N GLU A 166 28.06 20.17 -25.02
CA GLU A 166 27.80 18.83 -25.55
C GLU A 166 26.53 18.22 -24.93
N TRP A 167 26.31 18.49 -23.64
CA TRP A 167 25.19 17.94 -22.88
C TRP A 167 23.87 18.71 -23.07
N ILE A 168 23.88 19.90 -23.66
CA ILE A 168 22.61 20.62 -23.93
C ILE A 168 21.74 19.91 -24.97
N VAL A 169 22.35 19.15 -25.88
CA VAL A 169 21.64 18.40 -26.93
C VAL A 169 20.69 17.36 -26.33
N PRO A 170 21.14 16.43 -25.46
CA PRO A 170 20.23 15.48 -24.81
C PRO A 170 19.19 16.17 -23.92
N ALA A 171 19.54 17.26 -23.22
CA ALA A 171 18.58 18.01 -22.40
C ALA A 171 17.43 18.61 -23.24
N ARG A 172 17.74 19.16 -24.44
CA ARG A 172 16.72 19.61 -25.40
C ARG A 172 15.90 18.46 -25.97
N GLY A 173 16.51 17.29 -26.11
CA GLY A 173 15.86 16.06 -26.58
C GLY A 173 14.67 15.63 -25.74
N LEU A 174 14.66 15.94 -24.44
CA LEU A 174 13.55 15.66 -23.50
C LEU A 174 12.21 16.29 -23.94
N ASN A 175 12.27 17.33 -24.77
CA ASN A 175 11.13 18.12 -25.22
C ASN A 175 10.90 18.05 -26.74
N ASN A 176 11.54 17.11 -27.44
CA ASN A 176 11.28 16.92 -28.87
C ASN A 176 9.89 16.28 -29.11
N LYS A 177 9.36 16.39 -30.35
CA LYS A 177 8.04 15.85 -30.70
C LYS A 177 7.86 14.37 -30.34
N ALA A 178 8.90 13.55 -30.54
CA ALA A 178 8.85 12.11 -30.30
C ALA A 178 8.87 11.74 -28.80
N ALA A 179 9.52 12.55 -27.96
CA ALA A 179 9.49 12.40 -26.51
C ALA A 179 8.16 12.90 -25.94
N VAL A 180 7.64 14.01 -26.47
CA VAL A 180 6.32 14.54 -26.09
C VAL A 180 5.22 13.53 -26.39
N SER A 181 5.21 12.89 -27.56
CA SER A 181 4.18 11.91 -27.93
C SER A 181 4.21 10.63 -27.10
N ARG A 182 5.36 10.30 -26.48
CA ARG A 182 5.52 9.08 -25.67
C ARG A 182 5.24 9.30 -24.19
N GLY A 183 5.05 10.55 -23.73
CA GLY A 183 4.76 10.85 -22.32
C GLY A 183 5.81 10.26 -21.37
N TRP A 184 5.35 9.62 -20.28
CA TRP A 184 6.20 8.94 -19.31
C TRP A 184 7.00 7.76 -19.88
N ARG A 185 6.43 7.01 -20.84
CA ARG A 185 7.11 5.88 -21.51
C ARG A 185 8.29 6.32 -22.39
N GLY A 186 8.39 7.62 -22.67
CA GLY A 186 9.50 8.21 -23.44
C GLY A 186 10.72 8.58 -22.59
N ILE A 187 10.65 8.42 -21.26
CA ILE A 187 11.70 8.82 -20.34
C ILE A 187 12.67 7.66 -20.12
N ASP A 188 13.94 7.89 -20.45
CA ASP A 188 15.05 7.02 -20.05
C ASP A 188 15.71 7.59 -18.78
N PHE A 189 15.36 7.02 -17.63
CA PHE A 189 15.89 7.42 -16.32
C PHE A 189 17.40 7.22 -16.21
N SER A 190 17.95 6.19 -16.87
CA SER A 190 19.39 5.93 -16.88
C SER A 190 20.16 6.98 -17.70
N HIS A 191 19.54 7.54 -18.74
CA HIS A 191 20.09 8.66 -19.49
C HIS A 191 20.00 9.98 -18.70
N LEU A 192 18.88 10.20 -18.01
CA LEU A 192 18.72 11.36 -17.11
C LEU A 192 19.74 11.36 -15.97
N GLY A 193 19.98 10.21 -15.31
CA GLY A 193 20.99 10.08 -14.27
C GLY A 193 22.42 10.33 -14.77
N ARG A 194 22.72 9.92 -16.01
CA ARG A 194 23.99 10.27 -16.68
C ARG A 194 24.11 11.77 -16.93
N LEU A 195 23.05 12.43 -17.40
CA LEU A 195 23.02 13.88 -17.59
C LEU A 195 23.26 14.60 -16.27
N ASP A 196 22.55 14.25 -15.20
CA ASP A 196 22.66 14.86 -13.87
C ASP A 196 24.09 14.76 -13.31
N SER A 197 24.64 13.56 -13.29
CA SER A 197 25.99 13.28 -12.79
C SER A 197 27.07 14.04 -13.56
N ARG A 198 26.94 14.11 -14.89
CA ARG A 198 27.91 14.79 -15.75
C ARG A 198 27.84 16.30 -15.58
N LEU A 199 26.65 16.88 -15.52
CA LEU A 199 26.48 18.31 -15.26
C LEU A 199 26.99 18.67 -13.87
N GLN A 200 26.71 17.86 -12.85
CA GLN A 200 27.25 18.06 -11.52
C GLN A 200 28.78 18.10 -11.56
N HIS A 201 29.42 17.13 -12.21
CA HIS A 201 30.88 17.04 -12.30
C HIS A 201 31.49 18.24 -13.02
N ILE A 202 31.00 18.58 -14.22
CA ILE A 202 31.51 19.70 -15.03
C ILE A 202 31.35 21.02 -14.25
N SER A 203 30.18 21.20 -13.62
CA SER A 203 29.83 22.45 -12.97
C SER A 203 30.69 22.79 -11.74
N ARG A 204 31.36 21.81 -11.11
CA ARG A 204 32.27 22.04 -9.97
C ARG A 204 33.49 22.90 -10.31
N SER A 205 33.87 22.92 -11.59
CA SER A 205 34.98 23.73 -12.09
C SER A 205 34.59 25.19 -12.40
N LEU A 206 33.29 25.51 -12.41
CA LEU A 206 32.77 26.82 -12.76
C LEU A 206 32.56 27.69 -11.50
N PRO A 207 32.80 29.01 -11.58
CA PRO A 207 32.36 29.96 -10.56
C PRO A 207 30.83 29.90 -10.40
N GLU A 208 30.35 30.02 -9.16
CA GLU A 208 28.93 29.86 -8.80
C GLU A 208 27.97 30.73 -9.63
N HIS A 209 28.29 32.00 -9.83
CA HIS A 209 27.45 32.89 -10.65
C HIS A 209 27.37 32.45 -12.12
N LEU A 210 28.50 32.00 -12.69
CA LEU A 210 28.55 31.52 -14.06
C LEU A 210 27.83 30.16 -14.17
N GLN A 211 27.93 29.33 -13.15
CA GLN A 211 27.22 28.06 -13.03
C GLN A 211 25.70 28.27 -13.11
N SER A 212 25.17 29.25 -12.37
CA SER A 212 23.74 29.59 -12.38
C SER A 212 23.24 30.02 -13.75
N ILE A 213 24.04 30.80 -14.49
CA ILE A 213 23.68 31.25 -15.85
C ILE A 213 23.76 30.09 -16.84
N LEU A 214 24.88 29.36 -16.85
CA LEU A 214 25.14 28.33 -17.85
C LEU A 214 24.33 27.05 -17.65
N LEU A 215 23.87 26.77 -16.42
CA LEU A 215 22.95 25.65 -16.16
C LEU A 215 21.47 25.99 -16.41
N TYR A 216 21.11 27.27 -16.53
CA TYR A 216 19.72 27.70 -16.69
C TYR A 216 19.00 27.05 -17.89
N PRO A 217 19.62 26.89 -19.07
CA PRO A 217 19.01 26.17 -20.19
C PRO A 217 18.65 24.71 -19.88
N PHE A 218 19.42 24.02 -19.04
CA PHE A 218 19.13 22.64 -18.62
C PHE A 218 17.92 22.60 -17.68
N LEU A 219 17.93 23.46 -16.66
CA LEU A 219 16.83 23.59 -15.72
C LEU A 219 15.53 23.95 -16.44
N HIS A 220 15.60 24.84 -17.42
CA HIS A 220 14.46 25.21 -18.25
C HIS A 220 13.87 24.00 -19.01
N ASN A 221 14.72 23.18 -19.65
CA ASN A 221 14.25 22.01 -20.38
C ASN A 221 13.65 20.95 -19.44
N ILE A 222 14.25 20.71 -18.28
CA ILE A 222 13.69 19.81 -17.27
C ILE A 222 12.37 20.38 -16.73
N ALA A 223 12.28 21.68 -16.48
CA ALA A 223 11.05 22.34 -16.02
C ALA A 223 9.90 22.21 -17.02
N ILE A 224 10.18 22.28 -18.32
CA ILE A 224 9.16 22.06 -19.36
C ILE A 224 8.72 20.60 -19.33
N MET A 225 9.66 19.66 -19.27
CA MET A 225 9.37 18.23 -19.20
C MET A 225 8.50 17.92 -17.97
N CYS A 226 8.88 18.40 -16.78
CA CYS A 226 8.11 18.20 -15.55
C CYS A 226 6.70 18.81 -15.66
N ARG A 227 6.55 20.03 -16.17
CA ARG A 227 5.23 20.67 -16.36
C ARG A 227 4.33 19.91 -17.33
N ARG A 228 4.90 19.33 -18.39
CA ARG A 228 4.18 18.50 -19.35
C ARG A 228 3.70 17.19 -18.73
N LEU A 229 4.53 16.56 -17.91
CA LEU A 229 4.26 15.23 -17.34
C LEU A 229 3.44 15.27 -16.05
N ALA A 230 3.47 16.39 -15.32
CA ALA A 230 2.80 16.55 -14.03
C ALA A 230 1.31 16.18 -14.02
N PRO A 231 0.48 16.52 -15.05
CA PRO A 231 -0.94 16.16 -15.04
C PRO A 231 -1.21 14.66 -15.04
N GLU A 232 -0.28 13.86 -15.58
CA GLU A 232 -0.39 12.40 -15.72
C GLU A 232 0.55 11.67 -14.74
N ALA A 233 1.18 12.38 -13.81
CA ALA A 233 2.21 11.83 -12.94
C ALA A 233 1.61 10.99 -11.80
N GLY A 234 1.93 9.69 -11.79
CA GLY A 234 1.83 8.89 -10.57
C GLY A 234 2.88 9.31 -9.53
N SER A 235 2.61 9.06 -8.24
CA SER A 235 3.57 9.32 -7.16
C SER A 235 4.89 8.55 -7.34
N ALA A 236 4.81 7.31 -7.82
CA ALA A 236 5.96 6.45 -8.10
C ALA A 236 6.86 7.02 -9.22
N ASP A 237 6.26 7.40 -10.36
CA ASP A 237 6.99 7.97 -11.50
C ASP A 237 7.66 9.30 -11.14
N ALA A 238 6.97 10.16 -10.38
CA ALA A 238 7.50 11.43 -9.90
C ALA A 238 8.67 11.24 -8.92
N ALA A 239 8.57 10.26 -8.00
CA ALA A 239 9.64 9.92 -7.09
C ALA A 239 10.86 9.34 -7.83
N HIS A 240 10.64 8.44 -8.78
CA HIS A 240 11.72 7.86 -9.58
C HIS A 240 12.43 8.92 -10.43
N LEU A 241 11.69 9.87 -11.01
CA LEU A 241 12.26 11.02 -11.71
C LEU A 241 13.14 11.85 -10.78
N MET A 242 12.64 12.20 -9.59
CA MET A 242 13.39 12.96 -8.60
C MET A 242 14.70 12.26 -8.20
N GLN A 243 14.63 10.95 -7.91
CA GLN A 243 15.80 10.14 -7.55
C GLN A 243 16.82 10.02 -8.69
N SER A 244 16.37 10.11 -9.94
CA SER A 244 17.23 10.02 -11.12
C SER A 244 18.01 11.31 -11.40
N ILE A 245 17.58 12.47 -10.89
CA ILE A 245 18.23 13.76 -11.17
C ILE A 245 18.44 14.63 -9.91
N PRO A 246 19.11 14.12 -8.86
CA PRO A 246 19.18 14.80 -7.57
C PRO A 246 19.86 16.17 -7.61
N PHE A 247 20.90 16.35 -8.45
CA PHE A 247 21.60 17.64 -8.55
C PHE A 247 20.74 18.71 -9.26
N LEU A 248 20.11 18.35 -10.38
CA LEU A 248 19.26 19.26 -11.16
C LEU A 248 17.92 19.50 -10.47
N PHE A 249 17.35 18.49 -9.82
CA PHE A 249 16.09 18.60 -9.08
C PHE A 249 16.19 19.63 -7.96
N ARG A 250 17.23 19.56 -7.12
CA ARG A 250 17.42 20.55 -6.03
C ARG A 250 17.56 21.97 -6.55
N ARG A 251 18.24 22.16 -7.68
CA ARG A 251 18.36 23.46 -8.34
C ARG A 251 17.06 23.94 -8.99
N LEU A 252 16.25 23.02 -9.49
CA LEU A 252 14.96 23.31 -10.11
C LEU A 252 13.90 23.68 -9.05
N ALA A 253 13.84 22.92 -7.96
CA ALA A 253 12.87 23.09 -6.89
C ALA A 253 13.26 24.19 -5.89
N GLY A 254 14.56 24.53 -5.81
CA GLY A 254 15.07 25.56 -4.92
C GLY A 254 14.72 25.27 -3.46
N ASP A 255 14.19 26.27 -2.75
CA ASP A 255 13.81 26.18 -1.35
C ASP A 255 12.70 25.15 -1.06
N ARG A 256 11.98 24.69 -2.10
CA ARG A 256 10.91 23.69 -1.97
C ARG A 256 11.37 22.26 -2.19
N ALA A 257 12.66 22.03 -2.47
CA ALA A 257 13.18 20.69 -2.78
C ALA A 257 12.85 19.68 -1.67
N GLU A 258 13.11 20.05 -0.40
CA GLU A 258 12.83 19.19 0.76
C GLU A 258 11.33 18.94 0.96
N GLU A 259 10.49 19.93 0.69
CA GLU A 259 9.03 19.81 0.78
C GLU A 259 8.51 18.79 -0.25
N VAL A 260 8.99 18.87 -1.50
CA VAL A 260 8.57 17.99 -2.59
C VAL A 260 9.07 16.57 -2.36
N GLU A 261 10.34 16.41 -1.95
CA GLU A 261 10.93 15.11 -1.61
C GLU A 261 10.15 14.41 -0.50
N ARG A 262 9.83 15.16 0.58
CA ARG A 262 9.01 14.64 1.68
C ARG A 262 7.62 14.20 1.22
N LYS A 263 6.92 15.01 0.42
CA LYS A 263 5.57 14.69 -0.08
C LYS A 263 5.55 13.44 -0.94
N LEU A 264 6.55 13.26 -1.80
CA LEU A 264 6.65 12.07 -2.65
C LEU A 264 6.92 10.81 -1.82
N LEU A 265 7.82 10.88 -0.83
CA LEU A 265 8.10 9.77 0.09
C LEU A 265 6.88 9.38 0.94
N ILE A 266 6.15 10.38 1.46
CA ILE A 266 4.89 10.17 2.20
C ILE A 266 3.88 9.42 1.33
N SER A 267 3.65 9.88 0.11
CA SER A 267 2.64 9.30 -0.79
C SER A 267 2.89 7.85 -1.21
N ARG A 268 4.14 7.37 -1.06
CA ARG A 268 4.52 5.98 -1.39
C ARG A 268 4.58 5.06 -0.16
N GLY A 269 4.31 5.58 1.04
CA GLY A 269 4.51 4.81 2.27
C GLY A 269 5.98 4.54 2.58
N GLU A 270 6.93 5.15 1.85
CA GLU A 270 8.39 4.93 1.97
C GLU A 270 9.01 5.71 3.13
N LEU A 271 8.22 6.55 3.81
CA LEU A 271 8.65 7.19 5.05
C LEU A 271 8.83 6.16 6.20
N VAL A 272 8.23 4.98 6.05
CA VAL A 272 8.38 3.81 6.92
C VAL A 272 9.36 2.86 6.25
N THR A 273 10.63 2.93 6.66
CA THR A 273 11.71 2.08 6.15
C THR A 273 11.96 0.89 7.08
N GLU A 274 12.62 -0.16 6.58
CA GLU A 274 13.09 -1.29 7.40
C GLU A 274 13.96 -0.84 8.60
N LYS A 275 14.57 0.34 8.53
CA LYS A 275 15.43 0.92 9.59
C LYS A 275 14.66 1.64 10.70
N ASP A 276 13.33 1.72 10.62
CA ASP A 276 12.46 2.29 11.66
C ASP A 276 11.95 1.21 12.63
N GLU A 277 12.86 0.32 13.08
CA GLU A 277 12.59 -0.89 13.88
C GLU A 277 11.85 -0.64 15.22
N ASP A 278 11.69 0.62 15.63
CA ASP A 278 11.00 1.01 16.85
C ASP A 278 9.65 1.70 16.53
N PRO A 279 8.51 1.10 16.89
CA PRO A 279 7.19 1.72 16.82
C PRO A 279 7.12 3.12 17.47
N ALA A 280 7.95 3.40 18.48
CA ALA A 280 8.03 4.72 19.10
C ALA A 280 8.76 5.76 18.23
N THR A 281 9.60 5.33 17.29
CA THR A 281 10.23 6.21 16.29
C THR A 281 9.23 6.60 15.22
N LEU A 282 8.42 5.65 14.72
CA LEU A 282 7.31 5.96 13.82
C LEU A 282 6.27 6.86 14.50
N SER A 283 5.90 6.56 15.74
CA SER A 283 4.96 7.37 16.52
C SER A 283 5.43 8.83 16.65
N ARG A 284 6.71 9.06 17.00
CA ARG A 284 7.31 10.41 17.06
C ARG A 284 7.29 11.14 15.71
N LYS A 285 7.56 10.43 14.60
CA LYS A 285 7.49 11.01 13.24
C LYS A 285 6.06 11.43 12.91
N VAL A 286 5.09 10.56 13.18
CA VAL A 286 3.67 10.78 12.89
C VAL A 286 3.09 11.90 13.77
N GLU A 287 3.48 12.04 15.03
CA GLU A 287 3.00 13.11 15.92
C GLU A 287 3.26 14.53 15.38
N GLY A 288 4.37 14.72 14.65
CA GLY A 288 4.71 16.00 14.03
C GLY A 288 4.07 16.27 12.67
N MET A 289 3.35 15.30 12.08
CA MET A 289 2.74 15.41 10.75
C MET A 289 1.36 16.08 10.80
N GLY A 290 1.04 16.85 9.75
CA GLY A 290 -0.31 17.36 9.52
C GLY A 290 -1.29 16.24 9.15
N LEU A 291 -2.60 16.50 9.28
CA LEU A 291 -3.64 15.51 8.98
C LEU A 291 -3.59 15.06 7.51
N GLU A 292 -3.37 16.00 6.56
CA GLU A 292 -3.28 15.64 5.14
C GLU A 292 -2.11 14.69 4.87
N ASP A 293 -0.95 14.96 5.49
CA ASP A 293 0.25 14.13 5.34
C ASP A 293 0.06 12.73 5.95
N LYS A 294 -0.66 12.62 7.08
CA LYS A 294 -1.00 11.33 7.68
C LYS A 294 -1.93 10.51 6.79
N VAL A 295 -2.94 11.15 6.19
CA VAL A 295 -3.86 10.48 5.26
C VAL A 295 -3.14 10.03 3.99
N ALA A 296 -2.22 10.85 3.47
CA ALA A 296 -1.39 10.49 2.32
C ALA A 296 -0.46 9.31 2.64
N LEU A 297 0.17 9.31 3.83
CA LEU A 297 0.99 8.19 4.29
C LEU A 297 0.16 6.91 4.44
N LEU A 298 -1.05 7.04 4.98
CA LEU A 298 -1.97 5.91 5.15
C LEU A 298 -2.34 5.30 3.81
N GLY A 299 -2.64 6.11 2.80
CA GLY A 299 -2.86 5.63 1.44
C GLY A 299 -1.66 4.84 0.89
N GLY A 300 -0.44 5.32 1.12
CA GLY A 300 0.78 4.62 0.71
C GLY A 300 1.00 3.29 1.43
N LEU A 301 0.75 3.22 2.75
CA LEU A 301 0.89 1.98 3.52
C LEU A 301 -0.18 0.95 3.15
N ARG A 302 -1.43 1.39 2.91
CA ARG A 302 -2.53 0.52 2.48
C ARG A 302 -2.23 -0.18 1.16
N HIS A 303 -1.68 0.55 0.19
CA HIS A 303 -1.29 -0.03 -1.10
C HIS A 303 -0.24 -1.12 -0.91
N ARG A 304 0.79 -0.84 -0.10
CA ARG A 304 1.82 -1.84 0.23
C ARG A 304 1.26 -3.06 0.96
N LEU A 305 0.25 -2.87 1.83
CA LEU A 305 -0.35 -3.95 2.63
C LEU A 305 -1.22 -4.89 1.78
N GLN A 306 -1.84 -4.33 0.74
CA GLN A 306 -2.57 -5.09 -0.29
C GLN A 306 -1.61 -5.81 -1.24
N ASP A 307 -0.47 -5.21 -1.59
CA ASP A 307 0.56 -5.89 -2.40
C ASP A 307 1.26 -7.04 -1.65
N THR A 308 1.15 -7.06 -0.31
CA THR A 308 1.70 -8.13 0.57
C THR A 308 0.63 -9.05 1.14
N SER A 309 -0.66 -8.85 0.86
CA SER A 309 -1.61 -9.94 1.06
C SER A 309 -1.31 -10.98 -0.02
N PRO A 310 -1.16 -12.27 0.34
CA PRO A 310 -1.19 -13.30 -0.67
C PRO A 310 -2.49 -13.10 -1.44
N ASP A 311 -2.37 -12.93 -2.76
CA ASP A 311 -3.54 -12.94 -3.64
C ASP A 311 -4.41 -14.13 -3.19
N GLU A 312 -5.67 -13.87 -2.85
CA GLU A 312 -6.71 -14.88 -2.97
C GLU A 312 -6.82 -15.20 -4.47
N SER A 313 -5.84 -15.92 -5.00
CA SER A 313 -5.87 -16.37 -6.38
C SER A 313 -6.90 -17.50 -6.45
N PRO A 314 -7.96 -17.34 -7.27
CA PRO A 314 -8.87 -18.43 -7.53
C PRO A 314 -8.11 -19.46 -8.37
N LEU A 315 -7.65 -20.54 -7.74
CA LEU A 315 -7.46 -21.85 -8.36
C LEU A 315 -7.01 -21.82 -9.84
N HIS A 316 -5.77 -21.43 -10.16
CA HIS A 316 -5.13 -21.79 -11.45
C HIS A 316 -3.63 -21.47 -11.46
N ASP A 317 -2.80 -22.46 -11.13
CA ASP A 317 -1.71 -22.99 -11.96
C ASP A 317 -0.85 -23.94 -11.10
N TRP A 318 -1.30 -25.20 -11.03
CA TRP A 318 -0.50 -26.31 -10.52
C TRP A 318 0.30 -26.91 -11.68
N ASP A 319 1.36 -26.21 -12.09
CA ASP A 319 2.42 -26.76 -12.93
C ASP A 319 3.67 -26.99 -12.06
N PHE A 320 3.70 -28.10 -11.31
CA PHE A 320 4.93 -28.69 -10.79
C PHE A 320 4.79 -30.23 -10.76
N LEU A 321 5.11 -30.84 -11.90
CA LEU A 321 5.69 -32.18 -11.95
C LEU A 321 7.11 -32.00 -12.51
N GLU A 322 8.08 -31.78 -11.64
CA GLU A 322 9.43 -32.28 -11.88
C GLU A 322 9.94 -32.84 -10.56
N ASP A 323 10.30 -34.12 -10.63
CA ASP A 323 10.75 -34.97 -9.55
C ASP A 323 11.97 -34.37 -8.86
N GLU A 324 11.95 -34.26 -7.54
CA GLU A 324 13.14 -34.47 -6.73
C GLU A 324 12.71 -35.00 -5.35
N GLU A 325 13.01 -36.28 -5.14
CA GLU A 325 13.02 -36.93 -3.84
C GLU A 325 14.03 -36.21 -2.95
N ASP A 326 13.58 -35.51 -1.92
CA ASP A 326 14.32 -35.43 -0.66
C ASP A 326 13.31 -35.25 0.50
N ASN A 327 13.30 -36.26 1.37
CA ASN A 327 12.59 -36.23 2.63
C ASN A 327 13.42 -35.40 3.61
N GLU A 328 12.99 -34.17 3.89
CA GLU A 328 13.23 -33.55 5.20
C GLU A 328 11.93 -32.91 5.68
N ASP A 329 11.54 -33.32 6.89
CA ASP A 329 10.42 -32.80 7.65
C ASP A 329 10.60 -31.29 7.86
N ASP A 330 9.91 -30.47 7.07
CA ASP A 330 9.59 -29.10 7.46
C ASP A 330 8.08 -28.99 7.60
N ASP A 331 7.64 -28.89 8.86
CA ASP A 331 6.39 -28.27 9.24
C ASP A 331 6.37 -26.86 8.61
N PHE A 332 5.86 -26.74 7.38
CA PHE A 332 5.53 -25.47 6.73
C PHE A 332 4.36 -24.83 7.49
N LEU A 333 4.65 -24.32 8.69
CA LEU A 333 3.99 -23.11 9.16
C LEU A 333 4.48 -22.03 8.20
N GLU A 334 3.59 -21.48 7.38
CA GLU A 334 3.83 -20.21 6.70
C GLU A 334 4.21 -19.20 7.79
N GLU A 335 5.52 -19.02 8.05
CA GLU A 335 6.01 -17.93 8.87
C GLU A 335 5.58 -16.65 8.14
N GLU A 336 4.51 -16.02 8.62
CA GLU A 336 4.06 -14.72 8.10
C GLU A 336 5.27 -13.82 7.93
N HIS A 337 5.48 -13.34 6.70
CA HIS A 337 6.63 -12.48 6.38
C HIS A 337 6.71 -11.36 7.43
N PRO A 338 7.82 -11.22 8.20
CA PRO A 338 7.92 -10.29 9.31
C PRO A 338 7.66 -8.83 8.90
N ASP A 339 7.79 -8.52 7.61
CA ASP A 339 7.48 -7.23 7.03
C ASP A 339 5.97 -6.93 6.92
N ALA A 340 5.12 -7.95 6.78
CA ALA A 340 3.66 -7.80 6.71
C ALA A 340 3.07 -7.44 8.08
N VAL A 341 3.54 -8.09 9.16
CA VAL A 341 3.13 -7.76 10.55
C VAL A 341 3.56 -6.34 10.91
N ARG A 342 4.79 -5.93 10.54
CA ARG A 342 5.28 -4.56 10.75
C ARG A 342 4.43 -3.53 10.01
N LEU A 343 4.05 -3.83 8.77
CA LEU A 343 3.24 -2.94 7.97
C LEU A 343 1.81 -2.81 8.54
N ALA A 344 1.23 -3.90 9.04
CA ALA A 344 -0.05 -3.86 9.76
C ALA A 344 0.03 -3.00 11.03
N GLN A 345 1.07 -3.15 11.85
CA GLN A 345 1.30 -2.32 13.04
C GLN A 345 1.47 -0.83 12.70
N ALA A 346 2.26 -0.51 11.67
CA ALA A 346 2.45 0.86 11.20
C ALA A 346 1.13 1.48 10.70
N THR A 347 0.32 0.69 9.98
CA THR A 347 -0.99 1.11 9.48
C THR A 347 -1.97 1.37 10.63
N LEU A 348 -2.01 0.47 11.64
CA LEU A 348 -2.81 0.63 12.84
C LEU A 348 -2.43 1.90 13.63
N LEU A 349 -1.14 2.11 13.89
CA LEU A 349 -0.64 3.31 14.57
C LEU A 349 -1.05 4.59 13.85
N LEU A 350 -0.98 4.59 12.52
CA LEU A 350 -1.35 5.74 11.71
C LEU A 350 -2.85 6.00 11.72
N HIS A 351 -3.68 4.95 11.62
CA HIS A 351 -5.12 5.05 11.82
C HIS A 351 -5.45 5.68 13.18
N ARG A 352 -4.88 5.17 14.28
CA ARG A 352 -5.08 5.75 15.62
C ARG A 352 -4.71 7.23 15.69
N SER A 353 -3.59 7.61 15.06
CA SER A 353 -3.16 9.01 15.01
C SER A 353 -4.12 9.91 14.22
N VAL A 354 -4.63 9.42 13.09
CA VAL A 354 -5.65 10.10 12.28
C VAL A 354 -6.96 10.26 13.07
N LEU A 355 -7.43 9.19 13.72
CA LEU A 355 -8.64 9.21 14.55
C LEU A 355 -8.53 10.20 15.71
N LYS A 356 -7.35 10.29 16.35
CA LYS A 356 -7.07 11.28 17.40
C LYS A 356 -7.17 12.72 16.90
N ASP A 357 -6.66 13.00 15.71
CA ASP A 357 -6.73 14.33 15.10
C ASP A 357 -8.16 14.67 14.66
N ILE A 358 -8.90 13.69 14.13
CA ILE A 358 -10.33 13.84 13.81
C ILE A 358 -11.13 14.11 15.08
N SER A 359 -10.93 13.32 16.13
CA SER A 359 -11.62 13.47 17.42
C SER A 359 -11.45 14.88 18.00
N ARG A 360 -10.23 15.45 17.94
CA ARG A 360 -9.96 16.84 18.36
C ARG A 360 -10.73 17.90 17.56
N ARG A 361 -11.00 17.65 16.28
CA ARG A 361 -11.72 18.58 15.38
C ARG A 361 -13.23 18.35 15.38
N SER A 362 -13.67 17.15 15.79
CA SER A 362 -15.06 16.70 15.76
C SER A 362 -16.09 17.58 16.50
N PRO A 363 -15.76 18.28 17.61
CA PRO A 363 -16.75 19.10 18.32
C PRO A 363 -17.22 20.31 17.50
N GLY A 364 -16.40 20.81 16.57
CA GLY A 364 -16.73 21.95 15.71
C GLY A 364 -17.50 21.59 14.43
N LEU A 365 -17.72 20.30 14.15
CA LEU A 365 -18.36 19.85 12.92
C LEU A 365 -19.90 19.94 13.00
N SER A 366 -20.51 20.32 11.87
CA SER A 366 -21.98 20.29 11.74
C SER A 366 -22.50 18.85 11.71
N SER A 367 -23.80 18.65 11.99
CA SER A 367 -24.44 17.33 11.87
C SER A 367 -24.43 16.77 10.44
N ARG A 368 -24.25 17.62 9.42
CA ARG A 368 -24.05 17.18 8.03
C ARG A 368 -22.64 16.62 7.86
N ASP A 369 -21.64 17.35 8.32
CA ASP A 369 -20.24 16.96 8.15
C ASP A 369 -19.90 15.71 8.98
N LYS A 370 -20.52 15.55 10.16
CA LYS A 370 -20.39 14.31 10.96
C LYS A 370 -20.92 13.08 10.23
N ARG A 371 -22.06 13.21 9.52
CA ARG A 371 -22.59 12.12 8.69
C ARG A 371 -21.71 11.82 7.49
N GLU A 372 -21.16 12.86 6.86
CA GLU A 372 -20.23 12.70 5.74
C GLU A 372 -18.92 12.04 6.20
N LEU A 373 -18.41 12.40 7.38
CA LEU A 373 -17.24 11.79 7.98
C LEU A 373 -17.43 10.28 8.18
N ILE A 374 -18.56 9.85 8.76
CA ILE A 374 -18.88 8.42 8.92
C ILE A 374 -18.95 7.75 7.55
N ARG A 375 -19.63 8.37 6.57
CA ARG A 375 -19.78 7.83 5.20
C ARG A 375 -18.44 7.54 4.52
N VAL A 376 -17.42 8.37 4.78
CA VAL A 376 -16.09 8.22 4.18
C VAL A 376 -15.19 7.32 5.02
N MET A 377 -15.19 7.47 6.35
CA MET A 377 -14.23 6.81 7.22
C MET A 377 -14.61 5.38 7.57
N GLU A 378 -15.89 5.08 7.84
CA GLU A 378 -16.31 3.73 8.24
C GLU A 378 -15.90 2.66 7.21
N PRO A 379 -16.15 2.83 5.89
CA PRO A 379 -15.73 1.83 4.91
C PRO A 379 -14.21 1.64 4.83
N VAL A 380 -13.44 2.73 4.94
CA VAL A 380 -11.97 2.68 4.89
C VAL A 380 -11.41 1.92 6.10
N LEU A 381 -11.92 2.22 7.29
CA LEU A 381 -11.50 1.59 8.53
C LEU A 381 -11.85 0.10 8.54
N LEU A 382 -13.06 -0.27 8.13
CA LEU A 382 -13.49 -1.67 8.08
C LEU A 382 -12.69 -2.48 7.04
N HIS A 383 -12.44 -1.92 5.86
CA HIS A 383 -11.65 -2.58 4.81
C HIS A 383 -10.22 -2.91 5.27
N ASP A 384 -9.61 -2.00 6.02
CA ASP A 384 -8.23 -2.20 6.48
C ASP A 384 -8.17 -3.07 7.75
N MET A 385 -9.27 -3.26 8.46
CA MET A 385 -9.26 -3.89 9.77
C MET A 385 -9.02 -5.40 9.70
N ASP A 386 -9.67 -6.10 8.77
CA ASP A 386 -9.48 -7.55 8.58
C ASP A 386 -7.99 -7.92 8.40
N PRO A 387 -7.27 -7.36 7.41
CA PRO A 387 -5.87 -7.72 7.16
C PRO A 387 -4.89 -7.19 8.22
N ILE A 388 -5.27 -6.18 9.00
CA ILE A 388 -4.48 -5.72 10.15
C ILE A 388 -4.62 -6.71 11.30
N MET A 389 -5.85 -7.16 11.56
CA MET A 389 -6.14 -7.96 12.74
C MET A 389 -5.70 -9.40 12.61
N GLU A 390 -5.80 -9.98 11.42
CA GLU A 390 -5.27 -11.31 11.10
C GLU A 390 -3.78 -11.41 11.47
N ARG A 391 -2.98 -10.39 11.12
CA ARG A 391 -1.53 -10.35 11.32
C ARG A 391 -1.10 -9.93 12.74
N ILE A 392 -1.89 -9.11 13.42
CA ILE A 392 -1.54 -8.63 14.78
C ILE A 392 -2.00 -9.62 15.86
N GLY A 393 -3.14 -10.29 15.66
CA GLY A 393 -3.67 -11.31 16.57
C GLY A 393 -4.03 -10.85 18.00
N SER A 394 -3.93 -9.55 18.31
CA SER A 394 -4.14 -9.03 19.67
C SER A 394 -5.60 -8.60 19.91
N GLN A 395 -6.30 -9.34 20.75
CA GLN A 395 -7.66 -9.04 21.21
C GLN A 395 -7.79 -7.62 21.80
N ASP A 396 -6.83 -7.23 22.64
CA ASP A 396 -6.89 -5.94 23.34
C ASP A 396 -6.70 -4.78 22.36
N GLU A 397 -5.83 -4.96 21.36
CA GLU A 397 -5.65 -3.96 20.30
C GLU A 397 -6.88 -3.83 19.40
N PHE A 398 -7.54 -4.95 19.07
CA PHE A 398 -8.79 -4.94 18.32
C PHE A 398 -9.89 -4.17 19.05
N CYS A 399 -10.13 -4.53 20.31
CA CYS A 399 -11.17 -3.89 21.12
C CYS A 399 -10.85 -2.41 21.31
N SER A 400 -9.60 -2.06 21.64
CA SER A 400 -9.17 -0.66 21.78
C SER A 400 -9.39 0.12 20.48
N PHE A 401 -9.07 -0.47 19.34
CA PHE A 401 -9.21 0.20 18.06
C PHE A 401 -10.69 0.49 17.73
N LEU A 402 -11.59 -0.48 17.95
CA LEU A 402 -13.03 -0.26 17.82
C LEU A 402 -13.55 0.84 18.77
N GLU A 403 -13.05 0.90 20.01
CA GLU A 403 -13.36 1.98 20.95
C GLU A 403 -12.92 3.35 20.42
N GLU A 404 -11.71 3.46 19.86
CA GLU A 404 -11.18 4.69 19.27
C GLU A 404 -11.95 5.15 18.01
N ILE A 405 -12.39 4.22 17.17
CA ILE A 405 -13.23 4.53 15.99
C ILE A 405 -14.57 5.13 16.45
N MET A 406 -15.17 4.58 17.50
CA MET A 406 -16.42 5.12 18.07
C MET A 406 -16.20 6.50 18.71
N ASP A 407 -15.14 6.67 19.50
CA ASP A 407 -14.85 7.93 20.23
C ASP A 407 -14.46 9.08 19.30
N SER A 408 -13.90 8.78 18.12
CA SER A 408 -13.58 9.77 17.10
C SER A 408 -14.80 10.23 16.28
N GLY A 409 -15.96 9.56 16.44
CA GLY A 409 -17.17 9.85 15.66
C GLY A 409 -17.10 9.35 14.22
N CYS A 410 -16.19 8.42 13.92
CA CYS A 410 -16.02 7.80 12.61
C CYS A 410 -16.81 6.49 12.46
N ALA A 411 -17.36 5.96 13.56
CA ALA A 411 -18.16 4.73 13.56
C ALA A 411 -19.58 4.95 13.03
N GLY A 412 -20.04 4.05 12.17
CA GLY A 412 -21.44 3.94 11.76
C GLY A 412 -22.07 2.64 12.25
N VAL A 413 -23.06 2.16 11.50
CA VAL A 413 -23.86 0.98 11.88
C VAL A 413 -23.01 -0.28 11.88
N ARG A 414 -22.14 -0.46 10.88
CA ARG A 414 -21.32 -1.68 10.74
C ARG A 414 -20.28 -1.78 11.83
N THR A 415 -19.59 -0.68 12.14
CA THR A 415 -18.66 -0.64 13.27
C THR A 415 -19.41 -0.93 14.59
N GLY A 416 -20.61 -0.37 14.77
CA GLY A 416 -21.43 -0.64 15.95
C GLY A 416 -21.83 -2.11 16.09
N LEU A 417 -22.26 -2.76 15.01
CA LEU A 417 -22.60 -4.18 14.99
C LEU A 417 -21.38 -5.05 15.33
N LEU A 418 -20.23 -4.76 14.71
CA LEU A 418 -19.00 -5.50 14.95
C LEU A 418 -18.51 -5.34 16.39
N ALA A 419 -18.51 -4.12 16.93
CA ALA A 419 -18.16 -3.85 18.32
C ALA A 419 -19.10 -4.57 19.31
N LEU A 420 -20.39 -4.66 18.97
CA LEU A 420 -21.37 -5.39 19.77
C LEU A 420 -21.09 -6.91 19.78
N LEU A 421 -20.72 -7.47 18.62
CA LEU A 421 -20.34 -8.87 18.46
C LEU A 421 -19.03 -9.20 19.18
N ALA A 422 -17.96 -8.45 18.86
CA ALA A 422 -16.64 -8.59 19.47
C ALA A 422 -16.70 -8.44 20.99
N GLY A 423 -17.46 -7.46 21.49
CA GLY A 423 -17.65 -7.29 22.93
C GLY A 423 -18.45 -8.42 23.59
N GLY A 424 -19.28 -9.13 22.83
CA GLY A 424 -19.91 -10.38 23.25
C GLY A 424 -18.91 -11.52 23.37
N TYR A 425 -18.13 -11.75 22.31
CA TYR A 425 -17.11 -12.80 22.20
C TYR A 425 -16.00 -12.65 23.26
N TYR A 426 -15.35 -11.48 23.29
CA TYR A 426 -14.28 -11.15 24.22
C TYR A 426 -14.76 -10.78 25.63
N ARG A 427 -16.09 -10.80 25.86
CA ARG A 427 -16.74 -10.43 27.13
C ARG A 427 -16.44 -9.00 27.60
N ASN A 428 -16.05 -8.10 26.70
CA ASN A 428 -15.79 -6.70 27.01
C ASN A 428 -17.11 -5.92 27.20
N GLY A 429 -17.44 -5.61 28.46
CA GLY A 429 -18.65 -4.85 28.82
C GLY A 429 -18.61 -3.38 28.39
N ASN A 430 -17.44 -2.74 28.41
CA ASN A 430 -17.28 -1.35 27.99
C ASN A 430 -17.56 -1.19 26.49
N LEU A 431 -16.91 -2.02 25.66
CA LEU A 431 -17.12 -2.03 24.20
C LEU A 431 -18.60 -2.24 23.84
N ARG A 432 -19.28 -3.20 24.49
CA ARG A 432 -20.73 -3.44 24.30
C ARG A 432 -21.58 -2.22 24.66
N ASN A 433 -21.28 -1.56 25.77
CA ASN A 433 -22.04 -0.38 26.19
C ASN A 433 -21.87 0.78 25.22
N ARG A 434 -20.66 0.99 24.69
CA ARG A 434 -20.38 1.99 23.65
C ARG A 434 -21.09 1.67 22.34
N ALA A 435 -21.01 0.42 21.89
CA ALA A 435 -21.69 -0.06 20.69
C ALA A 435 -23.21 0.14 20.78
N ASN A 436 -23.83 -0.20 21.91
CA ASN A 436 -25.26 0.05 22.12
C ASN A 436 -25.61 1.54 22.03
N ARG A 437 -24.85 2.42 22.72
CA ARG A 437 -25.08 3.87 22.63
C ARG A 437 -24.97 4.39 21.21
N LEU A 438 -23.99 3.91 20.44
CA LEU A 438 -23.84 4.29 19.03
C LEU A 438 -25.08 3.85 18.21
N LEU A 439 -25.47 2.59 18.36
CA LEU A 439 -26.58 2.00 17.61
C LEU A 439 -27.95 2.60 18.02
N ASP A 440 -28.10 3.09 19.25
CA ASP A 440 -29.34 3.77 19.71
C ASP A 440 -29.60 5.08 18.97
N HIS A 441 -28.54 5.70 18.44
CA HIS A 441 -28.61 6.96 17.69
C HIS A 441 -28.39 6.75 16.17
N SER A 442 -28.31 5.50 15.74
CA SER A 442 -28.07 5.12 14.34
C SER A 442 -29.37 4.63 13.68
N PRO A 443 -29.45 4.66 12.33
CA PRO A 443 -30.56 4.00 11.65
C PRO A 443 -30.53 2.48 11.91
N LEU A 444 -31.68 1.84 11.75
CA LEU A 444 -31.76 0.37 11.76
C LEU A 444 -30.83 -0.21 10.70
N PRO A 445 -30.09 -1.31 11.01
CA PRO A 445 -29.20 -1.92 10.05
C PRO A 445 -29.94 -2.46 8.85
N ALA A 446 -29.36 -2.28 7.67
CA ALA A 446 -29.88 -2.91 6.46
C ALA A 446 -29.56 -4.40 6.49
N ARG A 447 -30.29 -5.18 5.68
CA ARG A 447 -30.02 -6.62 5.53
C ARG A 447 -28.57 -6.89 5.11
N GLN A 448 -28.01 -6.05 4.23
CA GLN A 448 -26.61 -6.16 3.79
C GLN A 448 -25.60 -6.00 4.92
N ASP A 449 -25.91 -5.19 5.96
CA ASP A 449 -25.02 -5.01 7.10
C ASP A 449 -25.02 -6.25 8.00
N MET A 450 -26.17 -6.91 8.13
CA MET A 450 -26.32 -8.17 8.86
C MET A 450 -25.69 -9.35 8.11
N ASP A 451 -25.83 -9.40 6.79
CA ASP A 451 -25.18 -10.39 5.93
C ASP A 451 -23.65 -10.24 5.98
N TRP A 452 -23.13 -9.00 5.93
CA TRP A 452 -21.70 -8.69 6.07
C TRP A 452 -21.13 -9.22 7.38
N ILE A 453 -21.70 -8.84 8.53
CA ILE A 453 -21.17 -9.30 9.83
C ILE A 453 -21.34 -10.81 10.04
N ALA A 454 -22.44 -11.40 9.55
CA ALA A 454 -22.63 -12.83 9.68
C ALA A 454 -21.58 -13.61 8.88
N ARG A 455 -21.26 -13.15 7.66
CA ARG A 455 -20.36 -13.86 6.75
C ARG A 455 -18.88 -13.60 7.03
N ASP A 456 -18.49 -12.34 7.18
CA ASP A 456 -17.08 -11.91 7.17
C ASP A 456 -16.46 -11.99 8.58
N TRP A 457 -17.29 -12.06 9.63
CA TRP A 457 -16.85 -12.12 11.04
C TRP A 457 -17.39 -13.35 11.78
N CYS A 458 -17.53 -14.48 11.08
CA CYS A 458 -18.10 -15.69 11.68
C CYS A 458 -17.28 -16.27 12.83
N ASP A 459 -15.97 -16.03 12.85
CA ASP A 459 -15.06 -16.55 13.88
C ASP A 459 -15.32 -15.95 15.26
N LEU A 460 -15.96 -14.77 15.32
CA LEU A 460 -16.37 -14.13 16.56
C LEU A 460 -17.65 -14.74 17.17
N TYR A 461 -18.30 -15.70 16.52
CA TYR A 461 -19.45 -16.38 17.11
C TYR A 461 -19.58 -17.86 16.79
N TYR A 462 -18.80 -18.40 15.86
CA TYR A 462 -18.82 -19.82 15.55
C TYR A 462 -17.51 -20.47 16.05
N PRO A 463 -17.56 -21.60 16.78
CA PRO A 463 -18.75 -22.33 17.22
C PRO A 463 -19.42 -21.77 18.49
N GLU A 464 -18.84 -20.72 19.12
CA GLU A 464 -19.35 -20.13 20.36
C GLU A 464 -20.54 -19.18 20.17
N ILE A 465 -21.70 -19.71 19.74
CA ILE A 465 -22.85 -18.90 19.30
C ILE A 465 -23.46 -18.00 20.40
N ARG A 466 -23.14 -18.25 21.68
CA ARG A 466 -23.51 -17.36 22.80
C ARG A 466 -23.01 -15.93 22.62
N SER A 467 -21.94 -15.74 21.85
CA SER A 467 -21.37 -14.42 21.56
C SER A 467 -22.34 -13.54 20.78
N LEU A 468 -23.34 -14.14 20.11
CA LEU A 468 -24.44 -13.42 19.43
C LEU A 468 -25.51 -12.90 20.39
N LYS A 469 -25.53 -13.32 21.67
CA LYS A 469 -26.56 -12.91 22.63
C LYS A 469 -26.84 -11.40 22.66
N PRO A 470 -25.83 -10.50 22.61
CA PRO A 470 -26.08 -9.06 22.52
C PRO A 470 -26.85 -8.63 21.26
N ILE A 471 -26.52 -9.18 20.09
CA ILE A 471 -27.21 -8.91 18.83
C ILE A 471 -28.63 -9.49 18.85
N LEU A 472 -28.78 -10.74 19.30
CA LEU A 472 -30.08 -11.43 19.41
C LEU A 472 -31.04 -10.72 20.36
N ASN A 473 -30.54 -10.19 21.47
CA ASN A 473 -31.33 -9.40 22.42
C ASN A 473 -31.75 -8.06 21.83
N ARG A 474 -30.84 -7.39 21.13
CA ARG A 474 -31.08 -6.05 20.58
C ARG A 474 -32.12 -6.07 19.45
N TYR A 475 -32.02 -7.03 18.54
CA TYR A 475 -32.88 -7.10 17.34
C TYR A 475 -33.92 -8.22 17.42
N LYS A 476 -34.39 -8.53 18.63
CA LYS A 476 -35.32 -9.65 18.89
C LYS A 476 -36.64 -9.50 18.10
N GLU A 477 -37.12 -8.27 17.95
CA GLU A 477 -38.38 -7.97 17.26
C GLU A 477 -38.18 -7.95 15.73
N GLU A 478 -36.98 -7.63 15.25
CA GLU A 478 -36.60 -7.55 13.84
C GLU A 478 -36.10 -8.89 13.28
N ARG A 479 -36.88 -9.97 13.46
CA ARG A 479 -36.51 -11.34 13.04
C ARG A 479 -35.90 -11.47 11.64
N PRO A 480 -36.37 -10.77 10.59
CA PRO A 480 -35.78 -10.89 9.26
C PRO A 480 -34.28 -10.54 9.20
N LEU A 481 -33.81 -9.66 10.09
CA LEU A 481 -32.40 -9.26 10.17
C LEU A 481 -31.52 -10.35 10.77
N LEU A 482 -32.06 -11.14 11.70
CA LEU A 482 -31.33 -12.20 12.42
C LEU A 482 -31.21 -13.51 11.61
N VAL A 483 -31.94 -13.63 10.50
CA VAL A 483 -31.88 -14.81 9.62
C VAL A 483 -30.48 -15.01 9.03
N ALA A 484 -29.73 -13.94 8.76
CA ALA A 484 -28.37 -14.00 8.22
C ALA A 484 -27.45 -14.89 9.08
N PHE A 485 -27.44 -14.67 10.40
CA PHE A 485 -26.68 -15.48 11.35
C PHE A 485 -27.16 -16.93 11.39
N THR A 486 -28.47 -17.15 11.36
CA THR A 486 -29.05 -18.49 11.43
C THR A 486 -28.66 -19.33 10.20
N SER A 487 -28.77 -18.75 9.01
CA SER A 487 -28.33 -19.38 7.76
C SER A 487 -26.84 -19.69 7.79
N LYS A 488 -25.99 -18.74 8.16
CA LYS A 488 -24.54 -18.95 8.22
C LYS A 488 -24.14 -19.99 9.27
N ILE A 489 -24.77 -20.02 10.44
CA ILE A 489 -24.54 -21.06 11.46
C ILE A 489 -24.91 -22.44 10.89
N CYS A 490 -26.05 -22.57 10.20
CA CYS A 490 -26.42 -23.83 9.55
C CYS A 490 -25.37 -24.25 8.50
N ASP A 491 -24.90 -23.33 7.65
CA ASP A 491 -23.90 -23.62 6.62
C ASP A 491 -22.57 -24.12 7.21
N MET A 492 -22.09 -23.48 8.28
CA MET A 492 -20.85 -23.85 8.99
C MET A 492 -21.04 -25.18 9.74
N LEU A 493 -22.19 -25.36 10.38
CA LEU A 493 -22.50 -26.57 11.14
C LEU A 493 -22.64 -27.80 10.23
N GLU A 494 -23.24 -27.63 9.05
CA GLU A 494 -23.30 -28.71 8.05
C GLU A 494 -21.89 -29.15 7.62
N MET A 495 -20.96 -28.20 7.43
CA MET A 495 -19.55 -28.53 7.12
C MET A 495 -18.89 -29.31 8.25
N ASP A 496 -19.08 -28.88 9.50
CA ASP A 496 -18.54 -29.58 10.67
C ASP A 496 -19.13 -30.99 10.85
N LEU A 497 -20.43 -31.17 10.55
CA LEU A 497 -21.09 -32.48 10.59
C LEU A 497 -20.52 -33.42 9.52
N VAL A 498 -20.21 -32.90 8.33
CA VAL A 498 -19.52 -33.62 7.26
C VAL A 498 -18.11 -34.01 7.67
N GLU A 499 -17.33 -33.05 8.18
CA GLU A 499 -15.97 -33.27 8.62
C GLU A 499 -15.92 -34.33 9.74
N SER A 500 -16.87 -34.29 10.68
CA SER A 500 -17.02 -35.29 11.74
C SER A 500 -17.36 -36.69 11.21
N MET A 501 -18.17 -36.77 10.16
CA MET A 501 -18.46 -38.03 9.46
C MET A 501 -17.20 -38.57 8.74
N LEU A 502 -16.48 -37.72 8.01
CA LEU A 502 -15.24 -38.09 7.31
C LEU A 502 -14.18 -38.58 8.30
N ASN A 503 -13.97 -37.85 9.40
CA ASN A 503 -13.12 -38.24 10.52
C ASN A 503 -13.42 -39.65 11.03
N THR A 504 -14.69 -39.97 11.26
CA THR A 504 -15.11 -41.29 11.76
C THR A 504 -14.74 -42.41 10.78
N GLU A 505 -14.87 -42.16 9.49
CA GLU A 505 -14.54 -43.14 8.45
C GLU A 505 -13.02 -43.23 8.21
N VAL A 506 -12.27 -42.13 8.34
CA VAL A 506 -10.80 -42.09 8.28
C VAL A 506 -10.17 -42.81 9.46
N LEU A 507 -10.79 -42.75 10.65
CA LEU A 507 -10.42 -43.58 11.81
C LEU A 507 -10.63 -45.09 11.58
N ARG A 508 -11.16 -45.52 10.43
CA ARG A 508 -11.22 -46.94 10.02
C ARG A 508 -10.08 -47.33 9.06
N LEU A 509 -9.29 -46.37 8.58
CA LEU A 509 -8.14 -46.61 7.72
C LEU A 509 -6.92 -47.10 8.55
N PRO A 510 -5.96 -47.81 7.93
CA PRO A 510 -4.64 -48.08 8.50
C PRO A 510 -3.93 -46.81 8.96
N ILE A 511 -3.07 -46.91 9.97
CA ILE A 511 -2.39 -45.76 10.63
C ILE A 511 -1.63 -44.89 9.62
N SER A 512 -0.91 -45.51 8.67
CA SER A 512 -0.15 -44.81 7.63
C SER A 512 -1.00 -43.93 6.69
N LEU A 513 -2.29 -44.24 6.51
CA LEU A 513 -3.21 -43.42 5.73
C LEU A 513 -3.92 -42.35 6.58
N ARG A 514 -3.82 -42.41 7.91
CA ARG A 514 -4.39 -41.37 8.80
C ARG A 514 -3.47 -40.16 8.90
N GLU A 515 -2.16 -40.41 8.94
CA GLU A 515 -1.12 -39.37 9.03
C GLU A 515 -1.13 -38.48 7.79
N ILE A 516 -1.39 -39.03 6.59
CA ILE A 516 -1.46 -38.30 5.33
C ILE A 516 -2.68 -37.36 5.22
N VAL A 517 -3.81 -37.69 5.87
CA VAL A 517 -5.08 -36.98 5.65
C VAL A 517 -5.31 -35.87 6.70
N GLY A 518 -4.50 -35.80 7.76
CA GLY A 518 -4.43 -34.63 8.65
C GLY A 518 -5.75 -34.17 9.29
N ILE A 519 -6.77 -35.03 9.44
CA ILE A 519 -8.09 -34.57 9.89
C ILE A 519 -8.16 -34.49 11.42
N SER A 520 -8.34 -33.28 11.94
CA SER A 520 -8.63 -33.03 13.34
C SER A 520 -10.13 -33.24 13.62
N LYS A 521 -10.49 -33.70 14.83
CA LYS A 521 -11.91 -33.90 15.18
C LYS A 521 -12.58 -32.55 15.43
N SER A 522 -13.45 -32.10 14.50
CA SER A 522 -14.26 -30.90 14.71
C SER A 522 -15.11 -31.05 15.99
N LYS A 523 -14.96 -30.08 16.91
CA LYS A 523 -15.74 -29.98 18.15
C LYS A 523 -16.97 -29.06 18.00
N GLY A 524 -17.17 -28.47 16.82
CA GLY A 524 -18.17 -27.45 16.57
C GLY A 524 -19.60 -27.88 16.94
N PRO A 525 -20.13 -29.02 16.46
CA PRO A 525 -21.53 -29.38 16.67
C PRO A 525 -21.89 -29.58 18.15
N ALA A 526 -21.01 -30.20 18.92
CA ALA A 526 -21.19 -30.41 20.35
C ALA A 526 -21.18 -29.08 21.13
N ILE A 527 -20.30 -28.14 20.75
CA ILE A 527 -20.26 -26.79 21.34
C ILE A 527 -21.55 -26.05 21.02
N VAL A 528 -21.94 -25.97 19.75
CA VAL A 528 -23.18 -25.29 19.32
C VAL A 528 -24.40 -25.85 20.05
N ARG A 529 -24.51 -27.17 20.19
CA ARG A 529 -25.60 -27.83 20.95
C ARG A 529 -25.65 -27.38 22.41
N ARG A 530 -24.50 -27.30 23.08
CA ARG A 530 -24.41 -26.83 24.47
C ARG A 530 -24.87 -25.37 24.57
N GLU A 531 -24.35 -24.50 23.71
CA GLU A 531 -24.64 -23.06 23.74
C GLU A 531 -26.12 -22.76 23.37
N LEU A 532 -26.74 -23.54 22.47
CA LEU A 532 -28.16 -23.38 22.11
C LEU A 532 -29.13 -23.55 23.28
N ASN A 533 -28.76 -24.36 24.28
CA ASN A 533 -29.56 -24.54 25.50
C ASN A 533 -29.61 -23.25 26.33
N GLU A 534 -28.53 -22.46 26.31
CA GLU A 534 -28.43 -21.17 27.00
C GLU A 534 -29.10 -20.01 26.23
N LEU A 535 -29.48 -20.24 24.97
CA LEU A 535 -30.16 -19.29 24.09
C LEU A 535 -31.60 -19.70 23.76
N ARG A 536 -32.21 -20.57 24.56
CA ARG A 536 -33.54 -21.17 24.35
C ARG A 536 -34.67 -20.16 24.14
N GLU A 537 -34.51 -18.94 24.66
CA GLU A 537 -35.44 -17.82 24.52
C GLU A 537 -35.47 -17.18 23.12
N HIS A 538 -34.51 -17.51 22.25
CA HIS A 538 -34.37 -16.97 20.90
C HIS A 538 -34.86 -17.99 19.85
N ASP A 539 -36.08 -17.82 19.39
CA ASP A 539 -36.73 -18.73 18.43
C ASP A 539 -36.19 -18.60 17.00
N VAL A 540 -35.50 -17.50 16.66
CA VAL A 540 -34.78 -17.38 15.38
C VAL A 540 -33.75 -18.51 15.18
N LEU A 541 -33.21 -19.06 16.28
CA LEU A 541 -32.26 -20.17 16.27
C LEU A 541 -32.93 -21.55 16.18
N ASP A 542 -34.26 -21.63 16.08
CA ASP A 542 -34.97 -22.91 16.01
C ASP A 542 -34.57 -23.74 14.79
N LEU A 543 -34.19 -23.09 13.68
CA LEU A 543 -33.70 -23.79 12.51
C LEU A 543 -32.38 -24.54 12.80
N VAL A 544 -31.47 -23.92 13.57
CA VAL A 544 -30.22 -24.56 14.03
C VAL A 544 -30.53 -25.71 14.99
N ARG A 545 -31.52 -25.54 15.88
CA ARG A 545 -31.98 -26.61 16.79
C ARG A 545 -32.53 -27.80 16.02
N ASP A 546 -33.32 -27.56 14.99
CA ASP A 546 -33.90 -28.63 14.18
C ASP A 546 -32.82 -29.38 13.38
N LEU A 547 -31.82 -28.67 12.84
CA LEU A 547 -30.65 -29.29 12.20
C LEU A 547 -29.93 -30.23 13.19
N LEU A 548 -29.60 -29.75 14.39
CA LEU A 548 -28.92 -30.58 15.42
C LEU A 548 -29.80 -31.70 15.99
N ARG A 549 -31.13 -31.58 15.96
CA ARG A 549 -32.06 -32.65 16.32
C ARG A 549 -32.01 -33.79 15.31
N CYS A 550 -31.91 -33.46 14.02
CA CYS A 550 -31.73 -34.45 12.96
C CYS A 550 -30.37 -35.15 13.03
N HIS A 551 -29.36 -34.51 13.63
CA HIS A 551 -28.01 -35.08 13.78
C HIS A 551 -27.62 -35.28 15.26
N PRO A 552 -28.22 -36.26 15.98
CA PRO A 552 -27.98 -36.46 17.41
C PRO A 552 -26.58 -36.96 17.75
N GLU A 553 -25.89 -37.58 16.78
CA GLU A 553 -24.54 -38.11 16.95
C GLU A 553 -23.45 -37.10 16.58
N ASP A 554 -23.81 -35.82 16.39
CA ASP A 554 -22.89 -34.73 16.00
C ASP A 554 -22.07 -35.06 14.74
N ARG A 555 -22.67 -35.84 13.83
CA ARG A 555 -22.13 -36.20 12.52
C ARG A 555 -23.23 -36.32 11.48
N GLN A 556 -22.85 -36.20 10.22
CA GLN A 556 -23.74 -36.49 9.11
C GLN A 556 -24.09 -37.99 9.06
N THR A 557 -25.38 -38.32 9.00
CA THR A 557 -25.90 -39.65 8.68
C THR A 557 -26.98 -39.52 7.60
N ARG A 558 -27.35 -40.63 6.96
CA ARG A 558 -28.42 -40.64 5.95
C ARG A 558 -29.77 -40.30 6.55
N GLU A 559 -30.08 -40.92 7.68
CA GLU A 559 -31.32 -40.70 8.43
C GLU A 559 -31.40 -39.25 8.91
N GLY A 560 -30.28 -38.70 9.38
CA GLY A 560 -30.22 -37.31 9.80
C GLY A 560 -30.39 -36.34 8.64
N HIS A 561 -29.74 -36.60 7.50
CA HIS A 561 -29.91 -35.74 6.33
C HIS A 561 -31.34 -35.80 5.75
N LEU A 562 -31.96 -36.99 5.70
CA LEU A 562 -33.36 -37.13 5.29
C LEU A 562 -34.30 -36.41 6.26
N CYS A 563 -34.06 -36.52 7.57
CA CYS A 563 -34.76 -35.74 8.59
C CYS A 563 -34.64 -34.24 8.31
N TRP A 564 -33.43 -33.76 8.00
CA TRP A 564 -33.17 -32.35 7.73
C TRP A 564 -33.93 -31.84 6.50
N LEU A 565 -33.93 -32.59 5.40
CA LEU A 565 -34.71 -32.23 4.22
C LEU A 565 -36.21 -32.14 4.52
N LYS A 566 -36.74 -33.08 5.31
CA LYS A 566 -38.14 -33.05 5.76
C LYS A 566 -38.46 -31.85 6.64
N VAL A 567 -37.53 -31.45 7.52
CA VAL A 567 -37.67 -30.23 8.34
C VAL A 567 -37.69 -29.00 7.45
N LEU A 568 -36.73 -28.86 6.52
CA LEU A 568 -36.67 -27.73 5.59
C LEU A 568 -37.95 -27.63 4.76
N HIS A 569 -38.41 -28.77 4.25
CA HIS A 569 -39.65 -28.89 3.49
C HIS A 569 -40.86 -28.46 4.30
N SER A 570 -41.00 -28.94 5.54
CA SER A 570 -42.12 -28.59 6.41
C SER A 570 -42.20 -27.10 6.73
N ARG A 571 -41.06 -26.40 6.72
CA ARG A 571 -40.97 -24.95 6.97
C ARG A 571 -41.20 -24.13 5.70
N LYS A 572 -40.58 -24.51 4.59
CA LYS A 572 -40.65 -23.83 3.29
C LYS A 572 -40.48 -24.84 2.14
N PRO A 573 -41.59 -25.41 1.61
CA PRO A 573 -41.53 -26.46 0.59
C PRO A 573 -40.71 -26.07 -0.66
N GLU A 574 -40.94 -24.88 -1.21
CA GLU A 574 -40.23 -24.39 -2.41
C GLU A 574 -38.72 -24.20 -2.17
N ALA A 575 -38.34 -23.73 -0.98
CA ALA A 575 -36.94 -23.50 -0.63
C ALA A 575 -36.19 -24.82 -0.40
N ALA A 576 -36.88 -25.87 0.05
CA ALA A 576 -36.28 -27.19 0.25
C ALA A 576 -35.80 -27.80 -1.08
N TRP A 577 -36.58 -27.68 -2.16
CA TRP A 577 -36.18 -28.14 -3.49
C TRP A 577 -34.97 -27.38 -4.03
N SER A 578 -34.89 -26.09 -3.75
CA SER A 578 -33.73 -25.26 -4.11
C SER A 578 -32.49 -25.66 -3.31
N TYR A 579 -32.64 -25.95 -2.02
CA TYR A 579 -31.58 -26.48 -1.17
C TYR A 579 -31.07 -27.83 -1.66
N VAL A 580 -31.95 -28.76 -2.04
CA VAL A 580 -31.56 -30.08 -2.57
C VAL A 580 -30.66 -29.94 -3.81
N LEU A 581 -31.02 -29.06 -4.74
CA LEU A 581 -30.21 -28.80 -5.93
C LEU A 581 -28.83 -28.22 -5.55
N ILE A 582 -28.81 -27.22 -4.67
CA ILE A 582 -27.57 -26.57 -4.22
C ILE A 582 -26.67 -27.56 -3.47
N ASP A 583 -27.22 -28.42 -2.61
CA ASP A 583 -26.48 -29.45 -1.88
C ASP A 583 -25.84 -30.45 -2.86
N LEU A 584 -26.60 -30.96 -3.85
CA LEU A 584 -26.05 -31.85 -4.87
C LEU A 584 -24.88 -31.21 -5.65
N GLN A 585 -25.05 -29.96 -6.10
CA GLN A 585 -23.99 -29.22 -6.80
C GLN A 585 -22.77 -28.94 -5.92
N ARG A 586 -22.98 -28.67 -4.61
CA ARG A 586 -21.91 -28.52 -3.62
C ARG A 586 -21.11 -29.81 -3.50
N TRP A 587 -21.79 -30.95 -3.43
CA TRP A 587 -21.16 -32.27 -3.33
C TRP A 587 -20.42 -32.70 -4.60
N GLU A 588 -20.94 -32.34 -5.77
CA GLU A 588 -20.22 -32.55 -7.04
C GLU A 588 -18.91 -31.76 -7.08
N ARG A 589 -18.92 -30.50 -6.65
CA ARG A 589 -17.68 -29.70 -6.55
C ARG A 589 -16.70 -30.28 -5.52
N ILE A 590 -17.19 -30.68 -4.34
CA ILE A 590 -16.36 -31.33 -3.31
C ILE A 590 -15.75 -32.64 -3.86
N LYS A 591 -16.50 -33.42 -4.65
CA LYS A 591 -15.99 -34.64 -5.30
C LYS A 591 -14.81 -34.34 -6.22
N GLU A 592 -14.93 -33.30 -7.05
CA GLU A 592 -13.90 -32.91 -8.00
C GLU A 592 -12.64 -32.46 -7.25
N SER A 593 -12.79 -31.59 -6.24
CA SER A 593 -11.67 -31.07 -5.44
C SER A 593 -11.00 -32.11 -4.53
N PHE A 594 -11.75 -33.07 -3.98
CA PHE A 594 -11.20 -34.08 -3.04
C PHE A 594 -10.87 -35.42 -3.70
N SER A 595 -11.03 -35.53 -5.02
CA SER A 595 -10.75 -36.77 -5.79
C SER A 595 -9.32 -37.27 -5.65
N PHE A 596 -8.37 -36.37 -5.34
CA PHE A 596 -6.95 -36.67 -5.09
C PHE A 596 -6.62 -36.99 -3.62
N MET A 597 -7.29 -36.38 -2.64
CA MET A 597 -6.94 -36.46 -1.21
C MET A 597 -7.70 -37.54 -0.41
N LEU A 598 -8.93 -37.89 -0.80
CA LEU A 598 -9.70 -38.94 -0.10
C LEU A 598 -9.57 -40.27 -0.83
N PRO A 599 -9.51 -41.42 -0.13
CA PRO A 599 -9.60 -42.72 -0.77
C PRO A 599 -10.85 -42.78 -1.65
N LEU A 600 -10.69 -43.12 -2.95
CA LEU A 600 -11.76 -43.20 -3.98
C LEU A 600 -13.05 -43.92 -3.52
N ARG A 601 -12.96 -44.80 -2.52
CA ARG A 601 -14.12 -45.51 -1.94
C ARG A 601 -14.97 -44.64 -1.00
N LEU A 602 -14.36 -43.72 -0.26
CA LEU A 602 -15.04 -42.83 0.69
C LEU A 602 -15.82 -41.75 -0.04
N SER A 603 -15.20 -41.06 -1.00
CA SER A 603 -15.86 -40.05 -1.84
C SER A 603 -17.06 -40.63 -2.60
N LYS A 604 -16.90 -41.84 -3.17
CA LYS A 604 -17.99 -42.55 -3.86
C LYS A 604 -19.14 -42.93 -2.92
N LYS A 605 -18.84 -43.40 -1.70
CA LYS A 605 -19.86 -43.78 -0.70
C LYS A 605 -20.66 -42.57 -0.24
N THR A 606 -20.00 -41.46 0.11
CA THR A 606 -20.68 -40.25 0.62
C THR A 606 -21.65 -39.66 -0.41
N ILE A 607 -21.26 -39.59 -1.68
CA ILE A 607 -22.15 -39.11 -2.76
C ILE A 607 -23.30 -40.09 -3.00
N THR A 608 -23.02 -41.39 -2.92
CA THR A 608 -24.08 -42.40 -3.04
C THR A 608 -25.13 -42.24 -1.95
N ASP A 609 -24.68 -42.08 -0.70
CA ASP A 609 -25.56 -41.85 0.44
C ASP A 609 -26.37 -40.55 0.30
N ARG A 610 -25.80 -39.49 -0.28
CA ARG A 610 -26.52 -38.23 -0.59
C ARG A 610 -27.61 -38.41 -1.62
N ILE A 611 -27.28 -39.02 -2.76
CA ILE A 611 -28.23 -39.27 -3.84
C ILE A 611 -29.36 -40.16 -3.34
N GLU A 612 -29.06 -41.21 -2.58
CA GLU A 612 -30.08 -42.08 -2.01
C GLU A 612 -31.02 -41.32 -1.05
N VAL A 613 -30.51 -40.39 -0.24
CA VAL A 613 -31.36 -39.53 0.60
C VAL A 613 -32.27 -38.63 -0.24
N VAL A 614 -31.75 -38.02 -1.30
CA VAL A 614 -32.55 -37.19 -2.22
C VAL A 614 -33.63 -38.02 -2.91
N LEU A 615 -33.32 -39.25 -3.32
CA LEU A 615 -34.30 -40.15 -3.94
C LEU A 615 -35.41 -40.57 -2.96
N LEU A 616 -35.05 -40.83 -1.70
CA LEU A 616 -36.05 -41.09 -0.64
C LEU A 616 -36.92 -39.86 -0.39
N PHE A 617 -36.34 -38.67 -0.39
CA PHE A 617 -37.10 -37.42 -0.25
C PHE A 617 -38.05 -37.20 -1.44
N ILE A 618 -37.58 -37.44 -2.68
CA ILE A 618 -38.42 -37.37 -3.89
C ILE A 618 -39.58 -38.39 -3.82
N GLN A 619 -39.31 -39.60 -3.33
CA GLN A 619 -40.33 -40.63 -3.20
C GLN A 619 -41.45 -40.20 -2.23
N ASP A 620 -41.10 -39.48 -1.16
CA ASP A 620 -42.05 -38.97 -0.16
C ASP A 620 -42.84 -37.74 -0.64
N HIS A 621 -42.30 -36.98 -1.62
CA HIS A 621 -42.87 -35.71 -2.10
C HIS A 621 -43.08 -35.67 -3.63
N LEU A 622 -43.43 -36.80 -4.23
CA LEU A 622 -43.54 -36.96 -5.69
C LEU A 622 -44.60 -36.02 -6.32
N ASP A 623 -45.73 -35.82 -5.64
CA ASP A 623 -46.81 -34.96 -6.13
C ASP A 623 -46.39 -33.49 -6.18
N GLU A 624 -45.49 -33.07 -5.28
CA GLU A 624 -44.96 -31.71 -5.23
C GLU A 624 -43.84 -31.52 -6.25
N LEU A 625 -43.01 -32.55 -6.47
CA LEU A 625 -42.03 -32.57 -7.56
C LEU A 625 -42.72 -32.32 -8.91
N ALA A 626 -43.91 -32.88 -9.11
CA ALA A 626 -44.70 -32.69 -10.32
C ALA A 626 -45.07 -31.23 -10.59
N ALA A 627 -45.22 -30.41 -9.55
CA ALA A 627 -45.62 -29.01 -9.65
C ALA A 627 -44.43 -28.04 -9.85
N LEU A 628 -43.18 -28.51 -9.81
CA LEU A 628 -42.00 -27.63 -9.92
C LEU A 628 -41.83 -27.05 -11.33
N PRO A 629 -41.32 -25.81 -11.47
CA PRO A 629 -40.99 -25.25 -12.77
C PRO A 629 -39.82 -26.02 -13.40
N ILE A 630 -39.79 -26.07 -14.74
CA ILE A 630 -38.72 -26.76 -15.48
C ILE A 630 -37.32 -26.27 -15.11
N SER A 631 -37.18 -24.97 -14.82
CA SER A 631 -35.91 -24.35 -14.39
C SER A 631 -35.31 -24.94 -13.12
N THR A 632 -36.13 -25.58 -12.28
CA THR A 632 -35.68 -26.27 -11.04
C THR A 632 -35.63 -27.78 -11.25
N LEU A 633 -36.62 -28.32 -11.97
CA LEU A 633 -36.78 -29.75 -12.16
C LEU A 633 -35.73 -30.36 -13.10
N GLU A 634 -35.38 -29.69 -14.19
CA GLU A 634 -34.39 -30.17 -15.15
C GLU A 634 -32.97 -30.27 -14.54
N PRO A 635 -32.42 -29.23 -13.89
CA PRO A 635 -31.10 -29.34 -13.25
C PRO A 635 -31.06 -30.43 -12.18
N LEU A 636 -32.10 -30.52 -11.34
CA LEU A 636 -32.20 -31.52 -10.29
C LEU A 636 -32.16 -32.95 -10.84
N LEU A 637 -33.00 -33.24 -11.84
CA LEU A 637 -33.05 -34.57 -12.43
C LEU A 637 -31.80 -34.88 -13.26
N ASN A 638 -31.19 -33.89 -13.92
CA ASN A 638 -29.92 -34.10 -14.62
C ASN A 638 -28.80 -34.49 -13.66
N SER A 639 -28.62 -33.78 -12.53
CA SER A 639 -27.60 -34.14 -11.51
C SER A 639 -27.82 -35.55 -10.96
N LEU A 640 -29.06 -35.99 -10.78
CA LEU A 640 -29.34 -37.36 -10.33
C LEU A 640 -29.06 -38.41 -11.43
N LEU A 641 -29.38 -38.11 -12.69
CA LEU A 641 -29.19 -39.00 -13.83
C LEU A 641 -27.71 -39.20 -14.22
N ASP A 642 -26.80 -38.36 -13.73
CA ASP A 642 -25.35 -38.57 -13.86
C ASP A 642 -24.82 -39.74 -13.02
N TYR A 643 -25.68 -40.34 -12.19
CA TYR A 643 -25.36 -41.50 -11.36
C TYR A 643 -26.26 -42.71 -11.69
N PRO A 644 -26.18 -43.27 -12.91
CA PRO A 644 -27.11 -44.28 -13.39
C PRO A 644 -27.14 -45.50 -12.47
N ASP A 645 -26.00 -45.98 -11.97
CA ASP A 645 -25.90 -47.15 -11.08
C ASP A 645 -26.80 -47.06 -9.83
N ILE A 646 -26.95 -45.87 -9.25
CA ILE A 646 -27.79 -45.62 -8.07
C ILE A 646 -29.25 -45.52 -8.50
N MET A 647 -29.53 -44.75 -9.55
CA MET A 647 -30.87 -44.58 -10.11
C MET A 647 -31.51 -45.91 -10.51
N LEU A 648 -30.72 -46.89 -10.96
CA LEU A 648 -31.20 -48.24 -11.27
C LEU A 648 -31.71 -49.01 -10.04
N SER A 649 -31.17 -48.72 -8.85
CA SER A 649 -31.64 -49.31 -7.59
C SER A 649 -32.99 -48.75 -7.16
N HIS A 650 -33.41 -47.63 -7.75
CA HIS A 650 -34.70 -46.96 -7.55
C HIS A 650 -35.54 -46.95 -8.84
N HIS A 651 -35.52 -48.05 -9.59
CA HIS A 651 -36.19 -48.20 -10.90
C HIS A 651 -37.68 -47.83 -10.89
N ASP A 652 -38.42 -48.20 -9.84
CA ASP A 652 -39.85 -47.90 -9.71
C ASP A 652 -40.10 -46.39 -9.56
N LEU A 653 -39.20 -45.67 -8.90
CA LEU A 653 -39.28 -44.21 -8.76
C LEU A 653 -39.03 -43.52 -10.11
N LEU A 654 -38.01 -43.98 -10.86
CA LEU A 654 -37.73 -43.48 -12.20
C LEU A 654 -38.92 -43.65 -13.16
N ILE A 655 -39.63 -44.79 -13.10
CA ILE A 655 -40.84 -45.02 -13.92
C ILE A 655 -41.93 -44.02 -13.55
N ARG A 656 -42.14 -43.76 -12.25
CA ARG A 656 -43.13 -42.79 -11.79
C ARG A 656 -42.78 -41.36 -12.21
N VAL A 657 -41.51 -40.97 -12.12
CA VAL A 657 -41.02 -39.66 -12.59
C VAL A 657 -41.14 -39.54 -14.10
N GLU A 658 -40.83 -40.58 -14.88
CA GLU A 658 -41.01 -40.58 -16.34
C GLU A 658 -42.48 -40.38 -16.74
N LYS A 659 -43.39 -41.09 -16.08
CA LYS A 659 -44.83 -40.96 -16.31
C LYS A 659 -45.32 -39.55 -15.99
N MET A 660 -44.91 -39.01 -14.84
CA MET A 660 -45.22 -37.64 -14.42
C MET A 660 -44.75 -36.60 -15.45
N LEU A 661 -43.51 -36.72 -15.95
CA LEU A 661 -42.97 -35.80 -16.98
C LEU A 661 -43.67 -35.98 -18.33
N ALA A 662 -44.01 -37.22 -18.69
CA ALA A 662 -44.78 -37.49 -19.90
C ALA A 662 -46.13 -36.77 -19.82
N ASP A 663 -46.88 -36.93 -18.73
CA ASP A 663 -48.18 -36.29 -18.53
C ASP A 663 -48.09 -34.75 -18.68
N ARG A 664 -47.05 -34.10 -18.12
CA ARG A 664 -46.80 -32.64 -18.30
C ARG A 664 -46.37 -32.25 -19.71
N SER A 665 -45.61 -33.09 -20.40
CA SER A 665 -45.20 -32.83 -21.79
C SER A 665 -46.39 -32.86 -22.76
N TRP A 666 -47.47 -33.59 -22.43
CA TRP A 666 -48.73 -33.58 -23.18
C TRP A 666 -49.55 -32.29 -22.93
N GLU A 667 -49.27 -31.54 -21.86
CA GLU A 667 -49.93 -30.28 -21.47
C GLU A 667 -49.24 -29.01 -22.01
N ASN A 668 -48.46 -29.12 -23.10
CA ASN A 668 -47.73 -28.05 -23.83
C ASN A 668 -46.37 -27.58 -23.26
N GLU A 669 -45.69 -28.36 -22.41
CA GLU A 669 -44.30 -28.08 -22.03
C GLU A 669 -43.31 -28.97 -22.82
N GLU A 670 -43.09 -28.67 -24.11
CA GLU A 670 -42.16 -29.42 -24.99
C GLU A 670 -40.73 -29.52 -24.43
N ALA A 671 -40.36 -28.61 -23.53
CA ALA A 671 -39.06 -28.53 -22.93
C ALA A 671 -38.69 -29.74 -22.04
N PHE A 672 -39.66 -30.60 -21.64
CA PHE A 672 -39.37 -31.84 -20.90
C PHE A 672 -38.94 -33.04 -21.78
N HIS A 673 -39.10 -32.98 -23.11
CA HIS A 673 -38.74 -34.09 -24.02
C HIS A 673 -37.29 -34.60 -23.88
N PRO A 674 -36.27 -33.73 -23.75
CA PRO A 674 -34.88 -34.18 -23.55
C PRO A 674 -34.70 -34.99 -22.27
N LEU A 675 -35.36 -34.57 -21.18
CA LEU A 675 -35.30 -35.22 -19.88
C LEU A 675 -35.97 -36.59 -19.91
N ILE A 676 -37.17 -36.69 -20.51
CA ILE A 676 -37.89 -37.96 -20.71
C ILE A 676 -37.04 -38.92 -21.54
N LYS A 677 -36.39 -38.45 -22.60
CA LYS A 677 -35.49 -39.28 -23.42
C LYS A 677 -34.31 -39.81 -22.63
N ARG A 678 -33.71 -38.98 -21.76
CA ARG A 678 -32.58 -39.36 -20.90
C ARG A 678 -32.99 -40.37 -19.83
N ILE A 679 -34.15 -40.18 -19.19
CA ILE A 679 -34.72 -41.16 -18.24
C ILE A 679 -35.02 -42.48 -18.94
N ARG A 680 -35.68 -42.47 -20.10
CA ARG A 680 -35.93 -43.68 -20.91
C ARG A 680 -34.64 -44.37 -21.34
N HIS A 681 -33.58 -43.62 -21.63
CA HIS A 681 -32.27 -44.20 -21.93
C HIS A 681 -31.71 -44.93 -20.70
N CYS A 682 -31.70 -44.29 -19.53
CA CYS A 682 -31.27 -44.90 -18.27
C CYS A 682 -32.09 -46.16 -17.91
N LEU A 683 -33.42 -46.12 -18.10
CA LEU A 683 -34.33 -47.27 -17.91
C LEU A 683 -34.08 -48.41 -18.92
N LYS A 684 -33.66 -48.09 -20.15
CA LYS A 684 -33.26 -49.11 -21.14
C LYS A 684 -31.93 -49.75 -20.78
N GLU A 685 -30.99 -48.99 -20.23
CA GLU A 685 -29.70 -49.54 -19.80
C GLU A 685 -29.81 -50.50 -18.61
N SER A 686 -30.76 -50.30 -17.67
CA SER A 686 -31.01 -51.30 -16.61
C SER A 686 -31.50 -52.64 -17.13
N THR A 687 -32.35 -52.65 -18.16
CA THR A 687 -32.86 -53.90 -18.74
C THR A 687 -31.77 -54.75 -19.41
N LYS A 688 -30.61 -54.15 -19.73
CA LYS A 688 -29.46 -54.83 -20.36
C LYS A 688 -28.43 -55.36 -19.36
N ARG A 689 -28.46 -54.95 -18.08
CA ARG A 689 -27.49 -55.43 -17.06
C ARG A 689 -28.01 -56.71 -16.39
N PRO A 690 -27.21 -57.80 -16.28
CA PRO A 690 -27.66 -59.04 -15.67
C PRO A 690 -27.95 -58.85 -14.18
N LYS A 691 -29.15 -59.26 -13.74
CA LYS A 691 -29.51 -59.37 -12.31
C LYS A 691 -28.47 -60.22 -11.59
N LYS A 692 -27.59 -59.61 -10.79
CA LYS A 692 -26.80 -60.38 -9.81
C LYS A 692 -27.78 -60.93 -8.77
N GLY A 693 -28.01 -62.24 -8.82
CA GLY A 693 -28.83 -62.95 -7.84
C GLY A 693 -28.30 -62.82 -6.41
N PRO A 694 -29.10 -63.18 -5.40
CA PRO A 694 -28.71 -63.04 -4.00
C PRO A 694 -27.46 -63.89 -3.74
N LYS A 695 -26.42 -63.28 -3.16
CA LYS A 695 -25.23 -64.01 -2.70
C LYS A 695 -25.69 -65.04 -1.66
N GLY A 696 -25.66 -66.32 -2.05
CA GLY A 696 -25.95 -67.44 -1.18
C GLY A 696 -25.16 -67.33 0.12
N GLY A 697 -25.85 -67.52 1.24
CA GLY A 697 -25.27 -67.57 2.56
C GLY A 697 -24.13 -68.59 2.60
N LYS A 698 -22.94 -68.14 3.01
CA LYS A 698 -21.87 -69.05 3.40
C LYS A 698 -22.34 -69.84 4.61
N ARG A 699 -22.58 -71.14 4.41
CA ARG A 699 -22.57 -72.15 5.46
C ARG A 699 -21.20 -72.10 6.17
N LYS A 700 -21.24 -72.11 7.50
CA LYS A 700 -20.09 -72.34 8.39
C LYS A 700 -19.34 -73.61 8.00
N PRO A 701 -18.02 -73.62 8.20
CA PRO A 701 -17.45 -74.51 9.22
C PRO A 701 -17.20 -73.78 10.53
#